data_AF-A0A933X395-F1
#
_entry.id   AF-A0A933X395-F1
#
_cell.length_a   1.000
_cell.length_b   1.000
_cell.length_c   1.000
_cell.angle_alpha   90.00
_cell.angle_beta   90.00
_cell.angle_gamma   90.00
#
_symmetry.space_group_name_H-M   'P 1'
#
loop_
_entity.id
_entity.type
_entity.pdbx_description
1 polymer ?
#
loop_
_entity_poly.entity_id
_entity_poly.type
_entity_poly.pdbx_seq_one_letter_code
_entity_poly.pdbx_strand_id
1 'polypeptide(L)'
;MKQQLRNVLLTAFILFAVQLAWCNVSFAQSNMPLDEVIKLADEAYAQKDWGMSYRYHDMLLMHYSKEARVIAHMDEIKARRDESNVKLVAWLNSFPLKENDALSNKRVWAEGSVISAEAVDGWSKLPPEAVKIYTEARTTQSQLLSGRDKAEFTEDMKELIRKFDEIIKLVPNFASAYYDRSVCFYNIREYDKALQDAKKAIELFPSFFEAYTIAGSVCFSNAQFEKAIEYATKSIEINPVFYPGYNTRALAYLYLKNKDKALENIGESLRLDDRNAETLRIKAMLDEPDWLITYSSEIKESADGWSKLPPQAVKIYTEAKMAKAQIYADIDSAEYVKEVKELIKKLDEVIGLAPNFASAYYCRSFYFYTIRECDKSLQDAKKAIELCPDFFEACLLASMACRLQEEYGKAFEYANKCIEIKPAYLYGYNARALSYLYLKNKNKALKDIEESLRIDNNHAEANRIKVLLKEPDWAEIYTSETKHYIVKTNISQTVCDNSVKSIEGAYMAYTQVFPPDNKSVGKTVVYVFKTKQEFVSHGTSVGIDKEWLEKIGGLYNHETKEIYIADPKQRELFNPVLYHEGFHQYIDNEVKDSVSIPTWFNEGCAQWFYGSSANNNTIIGYKKIRVEIDILNERFGEIELKPLKTFFMLDQMEFYKDRPANYAQAWSFVYFCFRYKNGRYESLLRDYYKEIKKGSSLQEAFDNVFGRKDVNFDVMEKEWKAYVEGL
;
A
#
# COMPACT_ATOMS: atom_id res chain seq x y z
N MET A 1 -8.73 5.97 43.60
CA MET A 1 -7.37 5.53 44.03
C MET A 1 -7.36 4.56 45.21
N LYS A 2 -7.78 4.90 46.44
CA LYS A 2 -7.75 3.94 47.57
C LYS A 2 -8.55 2.65 47.35
N GLN A 3 -9.70 2.72 46.66
CA GLN A 3 -10.51 1.54 46.31
C GLN A 3 -9.82 0.63 45.26
N GLN A 4 -9.18 1.24 44.26
CA GLN A 4 -8.44 0.50 43.22
C GLN A 4 -7.18 -0.15 43.80
N LEU A 5 -6.46 0.53 44.70
CA LEU A 5 -5.31 -0.06 45.40
C LEU A 5 -5.73 -1.24 46.28
N ARG A 6 -6.89 -1.15 46.94
CA ARG A 6 -7.44 -2.25 47.77
C ARG A 6 -7.83 -3.46 46.93
N ASN A 7 -8.41 -3.24 45.74
CA ASN A 7 -8.77 -4.32 44.82
C ASN A 7 -7.53 -4.98 44.20
N VAL A 8 -6.51 -4.21 43.87
CA VAL A 8 -5.23 -4.75 43.36
C VAL A 8 -4.51 -5.57 44.44
N LEU A 9 -4.47 -5.08 45.68
CA LEU A 9 -3.86 -5.80 46.80
C LEU A 9 -4.65 -7.06 47.18
N LEU A 10 -5.99 -7.02 47.13
CA LEU A 10 -6.84 -8.19 47.36
C LEU A 10 -6.64 -9.25 46.28
N THR A 11 -6.50 -8.84 45.02
CA THR A 11 -6.24 -9.74 43.89
C THR A 11 -4.85 -10.37 43.99
N ALA A 12 -3.83 -9.59 44.37
CA ALA A 12 -2.49 -10.10 44.61
C ALA A 12 -2.44 -11.08 45.79
N PHE A 13 -3.19 -10.83 46.87
CA PHE A 13 -3.25 -11.72 48.04
C PHE A 13 -3.98 -13.03 47.72
N ILE A 14 -5.05 -12.98 46.91
CA ILE A 14 -5.75 -14.17 46.41
C ILE A 14 -4.84 -15.00 45.50
N LEU A 15 -4.11 -14.37 44.57
CA LEU A 15 -3.15 -15.06 43.71
C LEU A 15 -2.02 -15.71 44.51
N PHE A 16 -1.49 -15.03 45.53
CA PHE A 16 -0.43 -15.56 46.38
C PHE A 16 -0.92 -16.72 47.28
N ALA A 17 -2.14 -16.64 47.80
CA ALA A 17 -2.76 -17.73 48.56
C ALA A 17 -3.07 -18.96 47.69
N VAL A 18 -3.48 -18.76 46.43
CA VAL A 18 -3.68 -19.84 45.44
C VAL A 18 -2.35 -20.50 45.08
N GLN A 19 -1.27 -19.73 44.97
CA GLN A 19 0.08 -20.23 44.67
C GLN A 19 0.68 -21.04 45.83
N LEU A 20 0.48 -20.60 47.08
CA LEU A 20 0.87 -21.34 48.29
C LEU A 20 0.06 -22.64 48.49
N ALA A 21 -1.23 -22.63 48.14
CA ALA A 21 -2.05 -23.84 48.10
C ALA A 21 -1.60 -24.82 47.00
N TRP A 22 -1.10 -24.31 45.87
CA TRP A 22 -0.53 -25.10 44.77
C TRP A 22 0.80 -25.80 45.16
N CYS A 23 1.68 -25.08 45.87
CA CYS A 23 2.96 -25.64 46.31
C CYS A 23 2.82 -26.72 47.40
N ASN A 24 1.87 -26.57 48.34
CA ASN A 24 1.67 -27.55 49.41
C ASN A 24 0.99 -28.85 48.94
N VAL A 25 0.17 -28.80 47.87
CA VAL A 25 -0.46 -30.01 47.29
C VAL A 25 0.52 -30.78 46.39
N SER A 26 1.37 -30.07 45.64
CA SER A 26 2.37 -30.68 44.74
C SER A 26 3.45 -31.49 45.47
N PHE A 27 3.77 -31.14 46.73
CA PHE A 27 4.79 -31.84 47.50
C PHE A 27 4.29 -33.15 48.16
N ALA A 28 2.98 -33.27 48.44
CA ALA A 28 2.40 -34.46 49.07
C ALA A 28 1.97 -35.55 48.05
N GLN A 29 1.85 -35.22 46.76
CA GLN A 29 1.27 -36.10 45.72
C GLN A 29 2.26 -36.67 44.69
N SER A 30 3.56 -36.36 44.80
CA SER A 30 4.60 -36.75 43.82
C SER A 30 5.10 -38.20 43.91
N ASN A 31 4.55 -39.03 44.82
CA ASN A 31 4.94 -40.43 45.01
C ASN A 31 3.78 -41.44 44.79
N MET A 32 2.66 -41.03 44.18
CA MET A 32 1.56 -41.95 43.86
C MET A 32 1.86 -42.81 42.62
N PRO A 33 1.57 -44.13 42.63
CA PRO A 33 1.67 -44.99 41.45
C PRO A 33 0.77 -44.53 40.28
N LEU A 34 1.24 -44.70 39.04
CA LEU A 34 0.52 -44.26 37.83
C LEU A 34 -0.92 -44.78 37.76
N ASP A 35 -1.13 -46.05 38.06
CA ASP A 35 -2.46 -46.68 38.02
C ASP A 35 -3.43 -46.06 39.04
N GLU A 36 -2.91 -45.55 40.16
CA GLU A 36 -3.70 -44.88 41.19
C GLU A 36 -4.08 -43.45 40.75
N VAL A 37 -3.17 -42.76 40.04
CA VAL A 37 -3.43 -41.43 39.48
C VAL A 37 -4.46 -41.49 38.34
N ILE A 38 -4.36 -42.47 37.44
CA ILE A 38 -5.35 -42.70 36.37
C ILE A 38 -6.73 -43.01 36.97
N LYS A 39 -6.77 -43.90 37.96
CA LYS A 39 -8.02 -44.24 38.65
C LYS A 39 -8.68 -43.02 39.32
N LEU A 40 -7.91 -42.19 40.01
CA LEU A 40 -8.43 -40.97 40.64
C LEU A 40 -8.88 -39.92 39.61
N ALA A 41 -8.20 -39.86 38.46
CA ALA A 41 -8.59 -39.00 37.34
C ALA A 41 -9.95 -39.43 36.77
N ASP A 42 -10.15 -40.72 36.55
CA ASP A 42 -11.41 -41.30 36.07
C ASP A 42 -12.55 -41.16 37.09
N GLU A 43 -12.27 -41.35 38.38
CA GLU A 43 -13.26 -41.19 39.45
C GLU A 43 -13.71 -39.72 39.60
N ALA A 44 -12.78 -38.77 39.53
CA ALA A 44 -13.09 -37.34 39.57
C ALA A 44 -13.88 -36.89 38.32
N TYR A 45 -13.53 -37.42 37.15
CA TYR A 45 -14.26 -37.19 35.90
C TYR A 45 -15.69 -37.76 35.97
N ALA A 46 -15.86 -39.00 36.45
CA ALA A 46 -17.17 -39.64 36.61
C ALA A 46 -18.08 -38.90 37.61
N GLN A 47 -17.49 -38.28 38.64
CA GLN A 47 -18.20 -37.45 39.61
C GLN A 47 -18.45 -36.01 39.13
N LYS A 48 -17.97 -35.64 37.93
CA LYS A 48 -18.02 -34.28 37.36
C LYS A 48 -17.32 -33.23 38.24
N ASP A 49 -16.35 -33.64 39.04
CA ASP A 49 -15.46 -32.72 39.76
C ASP A 49 -14.32 -32.29 38.82
N TRP A 50 -14.65 -31.33 37.96
CA TRP A 50 -13.73 -30.85 36.92
C TRP A 50 -12.44 -30.31 37.51
N GLY A 51 -12.51 -29.63 38.66
CA GLY A 51 -11.34 -29.03 39.30
C GLY A 51 -10.30 -30.08 39.74
N MET A 52 -10.76 -31.22 40.25
CA MET A 52 -9.89 -32.36 40.59
C MET A 52 -9.49 -33.17 39.36
N SER A 53 -10.40 -33.35 38.40
CA SER A 53 -10.10 -34.00 37.12
C SER A 53 -8.95 -33.28 36.39
N TYR A 54 -8.98 -31.95 36.27
CA TYR A 54 -7.89 -31.18 35.65
C TYR A 54 -6.56 -31.42 36.36
N ARG A 55 -6.54 -31.42 37.70
CA ARG A 55 -5.31 -31.57 38.49
C ARG A 55 -4.67 -32.95 38.31
N TYR A 56 -5.47 -34.03 38.29
CA TYR A 56 -4.93 -35.36 38.07
C TYR A 56 -4.44 -35.57 36.62
N HIS A 57 -5.14 -34.99 35.63
CA HIS A 57 -4.69 -35.03 34.24
C HIS A 57 -3.44 -34.18 33.99
N ASP A 58 -3.28 -33.03 34.67
CA ASP A 58 -2.06 -32.22 34.64
C ASP A 58 -0.87 -32.98 35.25
N MET A 59 -1.09 -33.72 36.35
CA MET A 59 -0.07 -34.62 36.91
C MET A 59 0.36 -35.73 35.94
N LEU A 60 -0.58 -36.34 35.22
CA LEU A 60 -0.28 -37.35 34.19
C LEU A 60 0.61 -36.76 33.08
N LEU A 61 0.33 -35.53 32.64
CA LEU A 61 1.12 -34.85 31.61
C LEU A 61 2.49 -34.39 32.12
N MET A 62 2.59 -33.90 33.35
CA MET A 62 3.85 -33.39 33.89
C MET A 62 4.82 -34.50 34.29
N HIS A 63 4.33 -35.61 34.85
CA HIS A 63 5.19 -36.64 35.43
C HIS A 63 5.25 -37.96 34.63
N TYR A 64 4.25 -38.23 33.77
CA TYR A 64 4.13 -39.51 33.06
C TYR A 64 3.91 -39.37 31.54
N SER A 65 4.11 -38.18 30.96
CA SER A 65 3.80 -37.87 29.54
C SER A 65 4.52 -38.70 28.49
N LYS A 66 5.60 -39.40 28.86
CA LYS A 66 6.34 -40.28 27.95
C LYS A 66 5.85 -41.73 27.96
N GLU A 67 4.91 -42.07 28.84
CA GLU A 67 4.35 -43.42 28.92
C GLU A 67 3.20 -43.58 27.91
N ALA A 68 3.33 -44.57 27.03
CA ALA A 68 2.35 -44.84 25.97
C ALA A 68 0.92 -45.04 26.50
N ARG A 69 0.79 -45.54 27.73
CA ARG A 69 -0.51 -45.73 28.40
C ARG A 69 -1.19 -44.42 28.76
N VAL A 70 -0.43 -43.38 29.10
CA VAL A 70 -0.96 -42.04 29.40
C VAL A 70 -1.44 -41.36 28.13
N ILE A 71 -0.70 -41.51 27.02
CA ILE A 71 -1.10 -40.99 25.71
C ILE A 71 -2.40 -41.66 25.26
N ALA A 72 -2.48 -42.99 25.33
CA ALA A 72 -3.70 -43.74 24.99
C ALA A 72 -4.90 -43.34 25.85
N HIS A 73 -4.70 -43.12 27.15
CA HIS A 73 -5.74 -42.66 28.07
C HIS A 73 -6.25 -41.25 27.73
N MET A 74 -5.34 -40.32 27.36
CA MET A 74 -5.71 -38.95 26.95
C MET A 74 -6.50 -38.94 25.63
N ASP A 75 -6.14 -39.82 24.70
CA ASP A 75 -6.85 -39.96 23.43
C ASP A 75 -8.25 -40.58 23.63
N GLU A 76 -8.39 -41.53 24.55
CA GLU A 76 -9.69 -42.11 24.92
C GLU A 76 -10.65 -41.05 25.48
N ILE A 77 -10.16 -40.12 26.31
CA ILE A 77 -10.97 -39.04 26.89
C ILE A 77 -11.37 -38.01 25.84
N LYS A 78 -10.49 -37.68 24.90
CA LYS A 78 -10.81 -36.83 23.75
C LYS A 78 -11.88 -37.45 22.85
N ALA A 79 -11.96 -38.78 22.81
CA ALA A 79 -12.93 -39.52 22.00
C ALA A 79 -14.33 -39.67 22.64
N ARG A 80 -14.49 -39.46 23.95
CA ARG A 80 -15.80 -39.59 24.63
C ARG A 80 -16.72 -38.42 24.29
N ARG A 81 -17.93 -38.72 23.77
CA ARG A 81 -18.94 -37.71 23.40
C ARG A 81 -19.90 -37.43 24.55
N ASP A 82 -19.60 -36.38 25.31
CA ASP A 82 -20.44 -35.80 26.37
C ASP A 82 -20.30 -34.26 26.30
N GLU A 83 -21.41 -33.51 26.42
CA GLU A 83 -21.45 -32.02 26.40
C GLU A 83 -20.55 -31.36 27.46
N SER A 84 -20.27 -32.05 28.57
CA SER A 84 -19.39 -31.60 29.64
C SER A 84 -17.90 -31.78 29.34
N ASN A 85 -17.55 -32.46 28.24
CA ASN A 85 -16.17 -32.76 27.84
C ASN A 85 -15.48 -31.60 27.07
N VAL A 86 -16.23 -30.58 26.63
CA VAL A 86 -15.73 -29.50 25.76
C VAL A 86 -14.62 -28.68 26.39
N LYS A 87 -14.71 -28.39 27.70
CA LYS A 87 -13.71 -27.58 28.41
C LYS A 87 -12.41 -28.34 28.66
N LEU A 88 -12.50 -29.64 28.97
CA LEU A 88 -11.32 -30.48 29.23
C LEU A 88 -10.53 -30.73 27.94
N VAL A 89 -11.24 -31.01 26.84
CA VAL A 89 -10.64 -31.21 25.51
C VAL A 89 -10.03 -29.91 24.96
N ALA A 90 -10.69 -28.76 25.11
CA ALA A 90 -10.14 -27.47 24.71
C ALA A 90 -8.86 -27.12 25.50
N TRP A 91 -8.83 -27.43 26.81
CA TRP A 91 -7.65 -27.24 27.65
C TRP A 91 -6.50 -28.18 27.28
N LEU A 92 -6.76 -29.48 27.08
CA LEU A 92 -5.75 -30.45 26.62
C LEU A 92 -5.14 -30.07 25.26
N ASN A 93 -5.94 -29.49 24.37
CA ASN A 93 -5.49 -29.03 23.06
C ASN A 93 -4.70 -27.70 23.10
N SER A 94 -4.64 -27.03 24.25
CA SER A 94 -3.95 -25.73 24.42
C SER A 94 -2.47 -25.84 24.82
N PHE A 95 -1.97 -27.05 25.11
CA PHE A 95 -0.56 -27.26 25.44
C PHE A 95 0.26 -27.68 24.20
N PRO A 96 1.31 -26.93 23.82
CA PRO A 96 2.25 -27.37 22.80
C PRO A 96 3.25 -28.37 23.40
N LEU A 97 3.25 -29.62 22.92
CA LEU A 97 4.35 -30.54 23.19
C LEU A 97 5.61 -29.97 22.51
N LYS A 98 6.66 -29.71 23.30
CA LYS A 98 7.83 -28.91 22.90
C LYS A 98 8.49 -29.40 21.61
N GLU A 99 8.87 -28.41 20.81
CA GLU A 99 9.76 -28.46 19.65
C GLU A 99 11.04 -29.24 19.94
N ASN A 100 11.12 -30.49 19.45
CA ASN A 100 12.33 -31.08 18.89
C ASN A 100 12.02 -32.51 18.42
N ASP A 101 11.37 -32.60 17.27
CA ASP A 101 11.60 -33.67 16.28
C ASP A 101 10.84 -33.33 14.99
N ALA A 102 11.53 -32.68 14.06
CA ALA A 102 10.97 -32.25 12.77
C ALA A 102 10.63 -33.43 11.82
N LEU A 103 10.98 -34.68 12.18
CA LEU A 103 10.57 -35.89 11.45
C LEU A 103 9.28 -36.52 11.99
N SER A 104 8.95 -36.36 13.27
CA SER A 104 7.70 -36.89 13.85
C SER A 104 6.52 -35.95 13.62
N ASN A 105 6.74 -34.62 13.68
CA ASN A 105 5.65 -33.65 13.47
C ASN A 105 5.13 -33.57 12.02
N LYS A 106 5.96 -33.84 11.01
CA LYS A 106 5.47 -34.00 9.62
C LYS A 106 4.65 -35.27 9.43
N ARG A 107 4.90 -36.31 10.23
CA ARG A 107 4.08 -37.53 10.28
C ARG A 107 2.77 -37.29 11.02
N VAL A 108 2.81 -36.57 12.14
CA VAL A 108 1.63 -36.29 13.00
C VAL A 108 0.67 -35.26 12.39
N TRP A 109 1.11 -34.29 11.58
CA TRP A 109 0.17 -33.45 10.82
C TRP A 109 -0.39 -34.15 9.57
N ALA A 110 0.40 -35.01 8.93
CA ALA A 110 -0.05 -35.85 7.81
C ALA A 110 -0.92 -37.03 8.26
N GLU A 111 -0.88 -37.44 9.53
CA GLU A 111 -1.73 -38.49 10.13
C GLU A 111 -2.87 -37.88 10.99
N GLY A 112 -2.69 -36.67 11.53
CA GLY A 112 -3.69 -35.96 12.34
C GLY A 112 -4.77 -35.24 11.51
N SER A 113 -4.53 -35.02 10.23
CA SER A 113 -5.55 -34.64 9.25
C SER A 113 -6.28 -35.86 8.64
N VAL A 114 -5.94 -37.09 9.07
CA VAL A 114 -6.33 -38.34 8.38
C VAL A 114 -7.50 -39.09 9.03
N ILE A 115 -8.17 -38.55 10.05
CA ILE A 115 -9.31 -39.25 10.64
C ILE A 115 -10.60 -38.43 10.49
N SER A 116 -11.21 -38.51 9.30
CA SER A 116 -12.66 -38.33 9.20
C SER A 116 -13.33 -39.49 9.96
N ALA A 117 -14.54 -39.31 10.50
CA ALA A 117 -15.21 -40.33 11.31
C ALA A 117 -15.43 -41.69 10.59
N GLU A 118 -15.29 -41.74 9.26
CA GLU A 118 -15.24 -42.97 8.46
C GLU A 118 -13.91 -43.71 8.58
N ALA A 119 -12.80 -43.04 8.88
CA ALA A 119 -11.46 -43.62 8.93
C ALA A 119 -11.23 -44.56 10.13
N VAL A 120 -12.00 -44.43 11.21
CA VAL A 120 -11.88 -45.34 12.36
C VAL A 120 -12.78 -46.58 12.20
N ASP A 121 -13.96 -46.42 11.58
CA ASP A 121 -14.99 -47.48 11.53
C ASP A 121 -15.06 -48.22 10.17
N GLY A 122 -14.53 -47.61 9.11
CA GLY A 122 -14.48 -48.17 7.75
C GLY A 122 -13.20 -48.95 7.43
N TRP A 123 -12.04 -48.55 7.97
CA TRP A 123 -10.75 -49.20 7.69
C TRP A 123 -10.69 -50.65 8.16
N SER A 124 -11.36 -50.95 9.28
CA SER A 124 -11.45 -52.30 9.84
C SER A 124 -12.23 -53.28 8.95
N LYS A 125 -12.97 -52.79 7.95
CA LYS A 125 -13.82 -53.57 7.02
C LYS A 125 -13.26 -53.62 5.60
N LEU A 126 -12.15 -52.96 5.32
CA LEU A 126 -11.52 -52.95 3.99
C LEU A 126 -10.68 -54.22 3.79
N PRO A 127 -10.66 -54.81 2.57
CA PRO A 127 -9.69 -55.84 2.23
C PRO A 127 -8.26 -55.34 2.45
N PRO A 128 -7.34 -56.16 3.02
CA PRO A 128 -5.94 -55.75 3.25
C PRO A 128 -5.23 -55.21 2.01
N GLU A 129 -5.59 -55.73 0.84
CA GLU A 129 -5.12 -55.26 -0.46
C GLU A 129 -5.56 -53.83 -0.76
N ALA A 130 -6.84 -53.51 -0.54
CA ALA A 130 -7.38 -52.15 -0.73
C ALA A 130 -6.74 -51.14 0.24
N VAL A 131 -6.52 -51.54 1.50
CA VAL A 131 -5.84 -50.69 2.51
C VAL A 131 -4.42 -50.34 2.06
N LYS A 132 -3.68 -51.34 1.56
CA LYS A 132 -2.31 -51.14 1.07
C LYS A 132 -2.28 -50.18 -0.12
N ILE A 133 -3.07 -50.43 -1.15
CA ILE A 133 -3.12 -49.59 -2.37
C ILE A 133 -3.54 -48.16 -2.02
N TYR A 134 -4.54 -47.99 -1.16
CA TYR A 134 -5.02 -46.68 -0.74
C TYR A 134 -4.00 -45.90 0.07
N THR A 135 -3.30 -46.55 0.99
CA THR A 135 -2.23 -45.91 1.79
C THR A 135 -1.07 -45.47 0.91
N GLU A 136 -0.67 -46.30 -0.05
CA GLU A 136 0.35 -45.96 -1.04
C GLU A 136 -0.09 -44.80 -1.95
N ALA A 137 -1.34 -44.82 -2.42
CA ALA A 137 -1.91 -43.76 -3.25
C ALA A 137 -1.96 -42.43 -2.50
N ARG A 138 -2.45 -42.40 -1.25
CA ARG A 138 -2.49 -41.17 -0.43
C ARG A 138 -1.10 -40.63 -0.11
N THR A 139 -0.15 -41.52 0.21
CA THR A 139 1.24 -41.11 0.45
C THR A 139 1.81 -40.43 -0.80
N THR A 140 1.56 -41.01 -1.97
CA THR A 140 2.00 -40.48 -3.27
C THR A 140 1.31 -39.14 -3.57
N GLN A 141 0.00 -39.03 -3.33
CA GLN A 141 -0.78 -37.81 -3.53
C GLN A 141 -0.30 -36.66 -2.65
N SER A 142 -0.04 -36.93 -1.36
CA SER A 142 0.52 -35.94 -0.43
C SER A 142 1.90 -35.44 -0.87
N GLN A 143 2.75 -36.33 -1.37
CA GLN A 143 4.05 -35.97 -1.92
C GLN A 143 3.96 -35.15 -3.21
N LEU A 144 3.00 -35.47 -4.10
CA LEU A 144 2.82 -34.78 -5.38
C LEU A 144 2.33 -33.34 -5.23
N LEU A 145 1.50 -33.07 -4.21
CA LEU A 145 1.03 -31.73 -3.89
C LEU A 145 2.14 -30.82 -3.31
N SER A 146 3.39 -31.31 -3.21
CA SER A 146 4.55 -30.58 -2.65
C SER A 146 5.59 -30.05 -3.67
N GLY A 147 5.29 -30.04 -4.98
CA GLY A 147 6.01 -29.23 -5.99
C GLY A 147 6.86 -30.02 -7.01
N ARG A 148 6.29 -30.30 -8.18
CA ARG A 148 6.96 -30.92 -9.35
C ARG A 148 6.57 -30.27 -10.68
N ASP A 149 7.29 -30.64 -11.75
CA ASP A 149 7.13 -30.13 -13.12
C ASP A 149 5.80 -30.56 -13.79
N LYS A 150 5.21 -29.72 -14.66
CA LYS A 150 3.80 -29.84 -15.11
C LYS A 150 3.48 -31.12 -15.91
N ALA A 151 4.45 -31.62 -16.68
CA ALA A 151 4.28 -32.81 -17.52
C ALA A 151 4.30 -34.10 -16.67
N GLU A 152 5.22 -34.19 -15.71
CA GLU A 152 5.31 -35.30 -14.75
C GLU A 152 4.10 -35.30 -13.82
N PHE A 153 3.67 -34.12 -13.34
CA PHE A 153 2.49 -33.96 -12.50
C PHE A 153 1.21 -34.52 -13.14
N THR A 154 1.02 -34.33 -14.45
CA THR A 154 -0.18 -34.82 -15.14
C THR A 154 -0.18 -36.34 -15.28
N GLU A 155 0.97 -36.95 -15.55
CA GLU A 155 1.07 -38.41 -15.69
C GLU A 155 0.99 -39.10 -14.31
N ASP A 156 1.61 -38.51 -13.28
CA ASP A 156 1.52 -38.97 -11.90
C ASP A 156 0.08 -38.89 -11.35
N MET A 157 -0.68 -37.84 -11.71
CA MET A 157 -2.10 -37.73 -11.38
C MET A 157 -2.96 -38.77 -12.09
N LYS A 158 -2.64 -39.12 -13.34
CA LYS A 158 -3.33 -40.22 -14.04
C LYS A 158 -3.04 -41.58 -13.41
N GLU A 159 -1.82 -41.81 -12.95
CA GLU A 159 -1.47 -43.02 -12.21
C GLU A 159 -2.21 -43.10 -10.87
N LEU A 160 -2.32 -41.98 -10.13
CA LEU A 160 -3.15 -41.91 -8.93
C LEU A 160 -4.63 -42.22 -9.22
N ILE A 161 -5.17 -41.69 -10.32
CA ILE A 161 -6.55 -41.99 -10.74
C ILE A 161 -6.71 -43.50 -10.98
N ARG A 162 -5.76 -44.18 -11.64
CA ARG A 162 -5.80 -45.64 -11.83
C ARG A 162 -5.80 -46.40 -10.49
N LYS A 163 -4.99 -45.96 -9.52
CA LYS A 163 -4.97 -46.56 -8.17
C LYS A 163 -6.30 -46.38 -7.44
N PHE A 164 -6.90 -45.19 -7.52
CA PHE A 164 -8.23 -44.97 -6.94
C PHE A 164 -9.33 -45.73 -7.69
N ASP A 165 -9.22 -45.94 -9.01
CA ASP A 165 -10.13 -46.80 -9.77
C ASP A 165 -10.07 -48.26 -9.29
N GLU A 166 -8.86 -48.77 -9.00
CA GLU A 166 -8.67 -50.10 -8.44
C GLU A 166 -9.32 -50.24 -7.06
N ILE A 167 -9.11 -49.24 -6.19
CA ILE A 167 -9.72 -49.21 -4.85
C ILE A 167 -11.25 -49.15 -4.95
N ILE A 168 -11.80 -48.37 -5.88
CA ILE A 168 -13.24 -48.27 -6.10
C ILE A 168 -13.82 -49.57 -6.67
N LYS A 169 -13.06 -50.33 -7.49
CA LYS A 169 -13.48 -51.67 -7.93
C LYS A 169 -13.52 -52.67 -6.77
N LEU A 170 -12.52 -52.62 -5.89
CA LEU A 170 -12.44 -53.48 -4.72
C LEU A 170 -13.49 -53.12 -3.67
N VAL A 171 -13.74 -51.81 -3.49
CA VAL A 171 -14.65 -51.27 -2.49
C VAL A 171 -15.49 -50.13 -3.08
N PRO A 172 -16.61 -50.46 -3.77
CA PRO A 172 -17.42 -49.46 -4.48
C PRO A 172 -18.09 -48.40 -3.62
N ASN A 173 -18.18 -48.62 -2.31
CA ASN A 173 -18.84 -47.72 -1.35
C ASN A 173 -17.83 -46.97 -0.46
N PHE A 174 -16.55 -46.87 -0.87
CA PHE A 174 -15.54 -46.16 -0.10
C PHE A 174 -15.49 -44.68 -0.47
N ALA A 175 -16.23 -43.84 0.26
CA ALA A 175 -16.39 -42.41 -0.05
C ALA A 175 -15.05 -41.66 -0.19
N SER A 176 -14.11 -41.99 0.67
CA SER A 176 -12.74 -41.47 0.69
C SER A 176 -11.98 -41.65 -0.65
N ALA A 177 -12.12 -42.80 -1.33
CA ALA A 177 -11.48 -42.99 -2.64
C ALA A 177 -12.12 -42.14 -3.75
N TYR A 178 -13.44 -41.93 -3.71
CA TYR A 178 -14.09 -41.00 -4.64
C TYR A 178 -13.64 -39.56 -4.38
N TYR A 179 -13.54 -39.14 -3.11
CA TYR A 179 -13.01 -37.82 -2.76
C TYR A 179 -11.59 -37.63 -3.28
N ASP A 180 -10.65 -38.54 -2.98
CA ASP A 180 -9.26 -38.36 -3.41
C ASP A 180 -9.12 -38.41 -4.95
N ARG A 181 -9.93 -39.23 -5.63
CA ARG A 181 -9.99 -39.25 -7.10
C ARG A 181 -10.58 -37.95 -7.66
N SER A 182 -11.57 -37.36 -6.99
CA SER A 182 -12.13 -36.05 -7.36
C SER A 182 -11.08 -34.94 -7.26
N VAL A 183 -10.21 -34.98 -6.25
CA VAL A 183 -9.08 -34.05 -6.10
C VAL A 183 -8.10 -34.22 -7.26
N CYS A 184 -7.79 -35.45 -7.66
CA CYS A 184 -6.95 -35.70 -8.83
C CYS A 184 -7.57 -35.14 -10.11
N PHE A 185 -8.86 -35.41 -10.36
CA PHE A 185 -9.58 -34.87 -11.52
C PHE A 185 -9.64 -33.33 -11.52
N TYR A 186 -9.85 -32.71 -10.36
CA TYR A 186 -9.83 -31.26 -10.21
C TYR A 186 -8.47 -30.67 -10.61
N ASN A 187 -7.37 -31.27 -10.15
CA ASN A 187 -6.01 -30.82 -10.45
C ASN A 187 -5.64 -30.95 -11.93
N ILE A 188 -6.17 -31.96 -12.64
CA ILE A 188 -5.99 -32.10 -14.09
C ILE A 188 -7.10 -31.39 -14.92
N ARG A 189 -7.94 -30.57 -14.27
CA ARG A 189 -9.01 -29.77 -14.88
C ARG A 189 -10.13 -30.56 -15.56
N GLU A 190 -10.31 -31.81 -15.16
CA GLU A 190 -11.43 -32.68 -15.57
C GLU A 190 -12.63 -32.42 -14.64
N TYR A 191 -13.17 -31.21 -14.68
CA TYR A 191 -14.13 -30.70 -13.69
C TYR A 191 -15.44 -31.50 -13.62
N ASP A 192 -15.94 -32.03 -14.74
CA ASP A 192 -17.16 -32.83 -14.75
C ASP A 192 -16.99 -34.15 -13.97
N LYS A 193 -15.85 -34.81 -14.15
CA LYS A 193 -15.50 -36.04 -13.42
C LYS A 193 -15.23 -35.75 -11.95
N ALA A 194 -14.53 -34.65 -11.66
CA ALA A 194 -14.30 -34.21 -10.29
C ALA A 194 -15.62 -33.95 -9.55
N LEU A 195 -16.58 -33.27 -10.18
CA LEU A 195 -17.88 -33.02 -9.57
C LEU A 195 -18.69 -34.31 -9.37
N GLN A 196 -18.63 -35.23 -10.33
CA GLN A 196 -19.31 -36.53 -10.23
C GLN A 196 -18.79 -37.32 -9.03
N ASP A 197 -17.47 -37.39 -8.87
CA ASP A 197 -16.83 -38.12 -7.77
C ASP A 197 -17.03 -37.44 -6.41
N ALA A 198 -16.93 -36.10 -6.35
CA ALA A 198 -17.23 -35.37 -5.13
C ALA A 198 -18.68 -35.57 -4.69
N LYS A 199 -19.63 -35.58 -5.63
CA LYS A 199 -21.04 -35.91 -5.34
C LYS A 199 -21.21 -37.35 -4.89
N LYS A 200 -20.47 -38.30 -5.46
CA LYS A 200 -20.55 -39.70 -5.03
C LYS A 200 -19.99 -39.89 -3.61
N ALA A 201 -18.90 -39.19 -3.28
CA ALA A 201 -18.36 -39.16 -1.92
C ALA A 201 -19.38 -38.57 -0.92
N ILE A 202 -20.07 -37.50 -1.30
CA ILE A 202 -21.14 -36.89 -0.49
C ILE A 202 -22.35 -37.84 -0.32
N GLU A 203 -22.75 -38.56 -1.38
CA GLU A 203 -23.84 -39.53 -1.33
C GLU A 203 -23.54 -40.68 -0.36
N LEU A 204 -22.31 -41.20 -0.41
CA LEU A 204 -21.84 -42.28 0.45
C LEU A 204 -21.62 -41.81 1.90
N PHE A 205 -21.11 -40.59 2.08
CA PHE A 205 -20.85 -40.00 3.38
C PHE A 205 -21.36 -38.54 3.43
N PRO A 206 -22.63 -38.30 3.82
CA PRO A 206 -23.24 -36.98 3.81
C PRO A 206 -22.59 -35.93 4.73
N SER A 207 -21.75 -36.35 5.68
CA SER A 207 -20.96 -35.47 6.56
C SER A 207 -19.51 -35.27 6.08
N PHE A 208 -19.20 -35.56 4.81
CA PHE A 208 -17.85 -35.43 4.27
C PHE A 208 -17.52 -33.98 3.87
N PHE A 209 -17.20 -33.12 4.84
CA PHE A 209 -17.00 -31.69 4.59
C PHE A 209 -15.93 -31.37 3.52
N GLU A 210 -14.86 -32.16 3.42
CA GLU A 210 -13.83 -32.00 2.38
C GLU A 210 -14.39 -32.23 0.97
N ALA A 211 -15.29 -33.20 0.78
CA ALA A 211 -15.95 -33.45 -0.49
C ALA A 211 -16.91 -32.31 -0.88
N TYR A 212 -17.59 -31.69 0.10
CA TYR A 212 -18.36 -30.46 -0.14
C TYR A 212 -17.46 -29.31 -0.59
N THR A 213 -16.28 -29.13 0.02
CA THR A 213 -15.34 -28.07 -0.39
C THR A 213 -14.82 -28.26 -1.81
N ILE A 214 -14.48 -29.50 -2.21
CA ILE A 214 -14.07 -29.79 -3.59
C ILE A 214 -15.22 -29.58 -4.57
N ALA A 215 -16.44 -30.02 -4.26
CA ALA A 215 -17.62 -29.72 -5.08
C ALA A 215 -17.83 -28.20 -5.26
N GLY A 216 -17.64 -27.42 -4.19
CA GLY A 216 -17.68 -25.97 -4.23
C GLY A 216 -16.59 -25.35 -5.11
N SER A 217 -15.35 -25.83 -5.00
CA SER A 217 -14.21 -25.39 -5.81
C SER A 217 -14.39 -25.70 -7.30
N VAL A 218 -14.96 -26.87 -7.62
CA VAL A 218 -15.33 -27.25 -8.98
C VAL A 218 -16.44 -26.35 -9.53
N CYS A 219 -17.49 -26.08 -8.74
CA CYS A 219 -18.55 -25.17 -9.13
C CYS A 219 -18.02 -23.75 -9.38
N PHE A 220 -17.12 -23.26 -8.53
CA PHE A 220 -16.44 -21.99 -8.71
C PHE A 220 -15.64 -21.95 -10.03
N SER A 221 -14.86 -23.00 -10.31
CA SER A 221 -14.06 -23.11 -11.54
C SER A 221 -14.93 -23.14 -12.80
N ASN A 222 -16.16 -23.66 -12.69
CA ASN A 222 -17.17 -23.64 -13.75
C ASN A 222 -18.05 -22.37 -13.76
N ALA A 223 -17.65 -21.31 -13.03
CA ALA A 223 -18.37 -20.04 -12.89
C ALA A 223 -19.81 -20.18 -12.33
N GLN A 224 -20.10 -21.25 -11.60
CA GLN A 224 -21.37 -21.48 -10.90
C GLN A 224 -21.26 -21.00 -9.46
N PHE A 225 -21.15 -19.68 -9.27
CA PHE A 225 -20.78 -19.07 -7.99
C PHE A 225 -21.81 -19.31 -6.87
N GLU A 226 -23.10 -19.29 -7.17
CA GLU A 226 -24.16 -19.55 -6.19
C GLU A 226 -24.10 -20.99 -5.66
N LYS A 227 -23.82 -21.95 -6.55
CA LYS A 227 -23.63 -23.36 -6.15
C LYS A 227 -22.33 -23.56 -5.38
N ALA A 228 -21.28 -22.82 -5.73
CA ALA A 228 -20.04 -22.82 -4.96
C ALA A 228 -20.28 -22.36 -3.51
N ILE A 229 -21.11 -21.32 -3.32
CA ILE A 229 -21.53 -20.84 -1.99
C ILE A 229 -22.34 -21.91 -1.25
N GLU A 230 -23.27 -22.59 -1.92
CA GLU A 230 -24.10 -23.64 -1.32
C GLU A 230 -23.23 -24.79 -0.78
N TYR A 231 -22.36 -25.35 -1.63
CA TYR A 231 -21.46 -26.44 -1.24
C TYR A 231 -20.47 -26.00 -0.14
N ALA A 232 -19.86 -24.82 -0.28
CA ALA A 232 -18.95 -24.30 0.74
C ALA A 232 -19.64 -24.04 2.09
N THR A 233 -20.89 -23.58 2.07
CA THR A 233 -21.70 -23.39 3.28
C THR A 233 -21.98 -24.71 3.97
N LYS A 234 -22.34 -25.76 3.22
CA LYS A 234 -22.51 -27.11 3.78
C LYS A 234 -21.22 -27.65 4.40
N SER A 235 -20.08 -27.44 3.76
CA SER A 235 -18.78 -27.80 4.36
C SER A 235 -18.55 -27.12 5.71
N ILE A 236 -18.86 -25.82 5.81
CA ILE A 236 -18.66 -25.02 7.03
C ILE A 236 -19.64 -25.42 8.14
N GLU A 237 -20.90 -25.72 7.79
CA GLU A 237 -21.90 -26.22 8.73
C GLU A 237 -21.48 -27.56 9.37
N ILE A 238 -20.87 -28.44 8.58
CA ILE A 238 -20.40 -29.75 9.05
C ILE A 238 -19.10 -29.60 9.87
N ASN A 239 -18.15 -28.79 9.39
CA ASN A 239 -16.89 -28.52 10.08
C ASN A 239 -16.53 -27.03 10.05
N PRO A 240 -16.83 -26.28 11.13
CA PRO A 240 -16.59 -24.84 11.19
C PRO A 240 -15.13 -24.45 11.43
N VAL A 241 -14.22 -25.41 11.65
CA VAL A 241 -12.78 -25.13 11.78
C VAL A 241 -11.99 -25.44 10.51
N PHE A 242 -12.68 -25.81 9.41
CA PHE A 242 -12.06 -26.09 8.12
C PHE A 242 -11.99 -24.84 7.24
N TYR A 243 -10.86 -24.12 7.31
CA TYR A 243 -10.64 -22.86 6.58
C TYR A 243 -10.83 -22.92 5.05
N PRO A 244 -10.56 -24.03 4.31
CA PRO A 244 -10.76 -24.06 2.85
C PRO A 244 -12.21 -23.84 2.41
N GLY A 245 -13.19 -24.22 3.25
CA GLY A 245 -14.59 -23.91 3.01
C GLY A 245 -14.85 -22.41 3.00
N TYR A 246 -14.27 -21.68 3.96
CA TYR A 246 -14.36 -20.21 4.04
C TYR A 246 -13.68 -19.54 2.84
N ASN A 247 -12.50 -19.99 2.42
CA ASN A 247 -11.81 -19.49 1.22
C ASN A 247 -12.66 -19.66 -0.05
N THR A 248 -13.22 -20.85 -0.26
CA THR A 248 -14.06 -21.16 -1.43
C THR A 248 -15.30 -20.25 -1.47
N ARG A 249 -15.92 -20.02 -0.31
CA ARG A 249 -17.09 -19.15 -0.20
C ARG A 249 -16.74 -17.67 -0.37
N ALA A 250 -15.59 -17.23 0.16
CA ALA A 250 -15.09 -15.87 -0.02
C ALA A 250 -14.82 -15.54 -1.50
N LEU A 251 -14.17 -16.47 -2.22
CA LEU A 251 -13.95 -16.34 -3.66
C LEU A 251 -15.27 -16.23 -4.43
N ALA A 252 -16.24 -17.10 -4.14
CA ALA A 252 -17.53 -17.03 -4.81
C ALA A 252 -18.28 -15.71 -4.53
N TYR A 253 -18.26 -15.21 -3.29
CA TYR A 253 -18.83 -13.90 -2.96
C TYR A 253 -18.11 -12.74 -3.64
N LEU A 254 -16.78 -12.79 -3.75
CA LEU A 254 -15.99 -11.80 -4.46
C LEU A 254 -16.42 -11.69 -5.93
N TYR A 255 -16.59 -12.82 -6.63
CA TYR A 255 -17.02 -12.84 -8.03
C TYR A 255 -18.49 -12.45 -8.23
N LEU A 256 -19.32 -12.60 -7.20
CA LEU A 256 -20.68 -12.04 -7.15
C LEU A 256 -20.71 -10.57 -6.70
N LYS A 257 -19.56 -9.91 -6.59
CA LYS A 257 -19.41 -8.50 -6.17
C LYS A 257 -19.97 -8.23 -4.77
N ASN A 258 -19.95 -9.22 -3.89
CA ASN A 258 -20.32 -9.07 -2.49
C ASN A 258 -19.07 -9.03 -1.60
N LYS A 259 -18.40 -7.87 -1.61
CA LYS A 259 -17.12 -7.65 -0.93
C LYS A 259 -17.22 -7.84 0.59
N ASP A 260 -18.31 -7.38 1.21
CA ASP A 260 -18.51 -7.49 2.66
C ASP A 260 -18.53 -8.94 3.13
N LYS A 261 -19.31 -9.79 2.44
CA LYS A 261 -19.36 -11.22 2.76
C LYS A 261 -18.06 -11.94 2.45
N ALA A 262 -17.34 -11.51 1.41
CA ALA A 262 -16.04 -12.08 1.09
C ALA A 262 -15.01 -11.75 2.18
N LEU A 263 -14.97 -10.50 2.67
CA LEU A 263 -14.11 -10.08 3.78
C LEU A 263 -14.46 -10.79 5.09
N GLU A 264 -15.74 -10.96 5.40
CA GLU A 264 -16.20 -11.73 6.57
C GLU A 264 -15.65 -13.16 6.55
N ASN A 265 -15.76 -13.85 5.40
CA ASN A 265 -15.28 -15.22 5.26
C ASN A 265 -13.75 -15.32 5.31
N ILE A 266 -13.03 -14.35 4.76
CA ILE A 266 -11.58 -14.28 4.89
C ILE A 266 -11.13 -13.98 6.32
N GLY A 267 -11.88 -13.14 7.05
CA GLY A 267 -11.64 -12.90 8.48
C GLY A 267 -11.73 -14.19 9.29
N GLU A 268 -12.77 -15.00 9.06
CA GLU A 268 -12.91 -16.31 9.71
C GLU A 268 -11.82 -17.29 9.28
N SER A 269 -11.46 -17.32 7.99
CA SER A 269 -10.38 -18.19 7.51
C SER A 269 -9.03 -17.83 8.15
N LEU A 270 -8.70 -16.55 8.30
CA LEU A 270 -7.46 -16.09 8.96
C LEU A 270 -7.47 -16.30 10.46
N ARG A 271 -8.65 -16.27 11.11
CA ARG A 271 -8.79 -16.63 12.52
C ARG A 271 -8.44 -18.10 12.77
N LEU A 272 -8.68 -18.96 11.78
CA LEU A 272 -8.40 -20.40 11.85
C LEU A 272 -6.95 -20.74 11.48
N ASP A 273 -6.39 -20.09 10.45
CA ASP A 273 -4.99 -20.21 10.04
C ASP A 273 -4.49 -18.87 9.48
N ASP A 274 -3.71 -18.14 10.30
CA ASP A 274 -3.23 -16.80 10.01
C ASP A 274 -2.03 -16.78 9.02
N ARG A 275 -1.49 -17.96 8.68
CA ARG A 275 -0.32 -18.12 7.80
C ARG A 275 -0.67 -18.78 6.47
N ASN A 276 -1.95 -19.01 6.20
CA ASN A 276 -2.39 -19.68 4.98
C ASN A 276 -2.15 -18.82 3.73
N ALA A 277 -1.32 -19.31 2.82
CA ALA A 277 -0.94 -18.58 1.61
C ALA A 277 -2.14 -18.26 0.68
N GLU A 278 -3.10 -19.18 0.57
CA GLU A 278 -4.27 -19.00 -0.29
C GLU A 278 -5.25 -17.99 0.33
N THR A 279 -5.48 -18.05 1.64
CA THR A 279 -6.31 -17.06 2.34
C THR A 279 -5.71 -15.65 2.24
N LEU A 280 -4.41 -15.51 2.43
CA LEU A 280 -3.71 -14.22 2.29
C LEU A 280 -3.78 -13.68 0.85
N ARG A 281 -3.73 -14.56 -0.15
CA ARG A 281 -3.92 -14.20 -1.56
C ARG A 281 -5.33 -13.64 -1.81
N ILE A 282 -6.37 -14.32 -1.33
CA ILE A 282 -7.75 -13.86 -1.51
C ILE A 282 -8.00 -12.55 -0.77
N LYS A 283 -7.42 -12.37 0.43
CA LYS A 283 -7.44 -11.10 1.15
C LYS A 283 -6.83 -9.96 0.33
N ALA A 284 -5.65 -10.18 -0.24
CA ALA A 284 -5.00 -9.19 -1.08
C ALA A 284 -5.84 -8.83 -2.31
N MET A 285 -6.60 -9.77 -2.88
CA MET A 285 -7.55 -9.46 -3.95
C MET A 285 -8.73 -8.60 -3.46
N LEU A 286 -9.19 -8.78 -2.21
CA LEU A 286 -10.30 -8.03 -1.63
C LEU A 286 -9.92 -6.62 -1.19
N ASP A 287 -8.68 -6.39 -0.75
CA ASP A 287 -8.22 -5.07 -0.30
C ASP A 287 -8.03 -4.07 -1.46
N GLU A 288 -8.18 -4.52 -2.70
CA GLU A 288 -8.16 -3.68 -3.90
C GLU A 288 -9.49 -2.91 -4.08
N PRO A 289 -9.46 -1.68 -4.65
CA PRO A 289 -10.64 -1.03 -5.20
C PRO A 289 -11.33 -1.91 -6.26
N ASP A 290 -12.66 -1.91 -6.32
CA ASP A 290 -13.45 -2.77 -7.25
C ASP A 290 -13.02 -2.65 -8.73
N TRP A 291 -12.43 -1.53 -9.13
CA TRP A 291 -11.91 -1.31 -10.49
C TRP A 291 -10.57 -2.03 -10.77
N LEU A 292 -9.78 -2.38 -9.75
CA LEU A 292 -8.53 -3.15 -9.85
C LEU A 292 -8.81 -4.66 -9.90
N ILE A 293 -9.82 -5.12 -9.17
CA ILE A 293 -10.25 -6.54 -9.10
C ILE A 293 -10.82 -7.01 -10.44
N THR A 294 -11.53 -6.13 -11.14
CA THR A 294 -12.30 -6.55 -12.32
C THR A 294 -11.41 -6.69 -13.58
N TYR A 295 -10.20 -6.12 -13.62
CA TYR A 295 -9.51 -5.92 -14.90
C TYR A 295 -7.98 -5.88 -14.89
N SER A 296 -7.26 -6.37 -13.88
CA SER A 296 -5.79 -6.29 -13.92
C SER A 296 -5.15 -7.31 -14.86
N SER A 297 -4.12 -6.88 -15.61
CA SER A 297 -3.27 -7.80 -16.38
C SER A 297 -2.45 -8.74 -15.46
N GLU A 298 -2.26 -8.36 -14.20
CA GLU A 298 -1.74 -9.22 -13.11
C GLU A 298 -2.60 -10.46 -12.89
N ILE A 299 -3.94 -10.39 -13.06
CA ILE A 299 -4.83 -11.56 -12.96
C ILE A 299 -4.54 -12.56 -14.09
N LYS A 300 -4.24 -12.09 -15.31
CA LYS A 300 -3.83 -12.93 -16.44
C LYS A 300 -2.48 -13.59 -16.18
N GLU A 301 -1.53 -12.88 -15.56
CA GLU A 301 -0.27 -13.44 -15.06
C GLU A 301 -0.52 -14.46 -13.91
N SER A 302 -1.56 -14.26 -13.10
CA SER A 302 -1.91 -15.10 -11.95
C SER A 302 -2.56 -16.45 -12.30
N ALA A 303 -3.13 -16.59 -13.50
CA ALA A 303 -3.79 -17.82 -13.94
C ALA A 303 -2.79 -18.96 -14.23
N ASP A 304 -1.52 -18.63 -14.54
CA ASP A 304 -0.46 -19.61 -14.86
C ASP A 304 0.92 -19.32 -14.23
N GLY A 305 1.16 -18.10 -13.71
CA GLY A 305 2.48 -17.63 -13.26
C GLY A 305 2.71 -17.71 -11.75
N TRP A 306 1.74 -17.29 -10.93
CA TRP A 306 1.90 -17.21 -9.47
C TRP A 306 2.11 -18.57 -8.80
N SER A 307 1.46 -19.62 -9.30
CA SER A 307 1.61 -20.99 -8.79
C SER A 307 3.00 -21.59 -9.06
N LYS A 308 3.77 -20.98 -9.96
CA LYS A 308 5.15 -21.37 -10.29
C LYS A 308 6.19 -20.54 -9.55
N LEU A 309 5.76 -19.51 -8.82
CA LEU A 309 6.67 -18.67 -8.05
C LEU A 309 7.07 -19.40 -6.76
N PRO A 310 8.32 -19.23 -6.29
CA PRO A 310 8.71 -19.68 -4.96
C PRO A 310 7.75 -19.09 -3.90
N PRO A 311 7.28 -19.88 -2.92
CA PRO A 311 6.37 -19.39 -1.87
C PRO A 311 6.89 -18.15 -1.13
N GLN A 312 8.22 -18.08 -0.95
CA GLN A 312 8.90 -16.90 -0.40
C GLN A 312 8.71 -15.65 -1.28
N ALA A 313 8.87 -15.77 -2.60
CA ALA A 313 8.68 -14.66 -3.53
C ALA A 313 7.22 -14.17 -3.53
N VAL A 314 6.25 -15.10 -3.50
CA VAL A 314 4.82 -14.78 -3.39
C VAL A 314 4.53 -14.00 -2.10
N LYS A 315 5.05 -14.46 -0.97
CA LYS A 315 4.87 -13.80 0.33
C LYS A 315 5.41 -12.37 0.30
N ILE A 316 6.67 -12.19 -0.10
CA ILE A 316 7.33 -10.88 -0.08
C ILE A 316 6.65 -9.92 -1.06
N TYR A 317 6.30 -10.40 -2.26
CA TYR A 317 5.57 -9.59 -3.23
C TYR A 317 4.21 -9.15 -2.68
N THR A 318 3.47 -10.05 -2.02
CA THR A 318 2.16 -9.74 -1.44
C THR A 318 2.29 -8.70 -0.32
N GLU A 319 3.30 -8.81 0.55
CA GLU A 319 3.59 -7.79 1.57
C GLU A 319 3.89 -6.42 0.93
N ALA A 320 4.76 -6.39 -0.08
CA ALA A 320 5.10 -5.16 -0.77
C ALA A 320 3.85 -4.55 -1.43
N LYS A 321 3.07 -5.37 -2.13
CA LYS A 321 1.82 -4.94 -2.77
C LYS A 321 0.79 -4.41 -1.76
N MET A 322 0.62 -5.04 -0.60
CA MET A 322 -0.28 -4.52 0.44
C MET A 322 0.19 -3.18 0.99
N ALA A 323 1.50 -2.98 1.15
CA ALA A 323 2.04 -1.69 1.54
C ALA A 323 1.70 -0.62 0.48
N LYS A 324 1.77 -0.92 -0.82
CA LYS A 324 1.34 -0.01 -1.89
C LYS A 324 -0.07 0.55 -1.68
N ALA A 325 -1.03 -0.30 -1.29
CA ALA A 325 -2.42 0.10 -1.06
C ALA A 325 -2.57 1.04 0.16
N GLN A 326 -1.70 0.91 1.16
CA GLN A 326 -1.70 1.73 2.38
C GLN A 326 -0.98 3.08 2.21
N ILE A 327 -0.09 3.16 1.21
CA ILE A 327 0.90 4.23 1.04
C ILE A 327 0.35 5.51 0.36
N TYR A 328 -0.93 5.56 0.00
CA TYR A 328 -1.53 6.73 -0.67
C TYR A 328 -1.70 7.99 0.20
N ALA A 329 -1.30 7.96 1.48
CA ALA A 329 -1.56 9.07 2.41
C ALA A 329 -0.47 10.16 2.48
N ASP A 330 0.83 9.89 2.18
CA ASP A 330 1.91 10.84 2.50
C ASP A 330 3.14 10.74 1.55
N ILE A 331 2.95 11.04 0.26
CA ILE A 331 3.90 10.73 -0.85
C ILE A 331 5.26 11.47 -0.77
N ASP A 332 5.40 12.52 0.03
CA ASP A 332 6.59 13.40 0.02
C ASP A 332 7.37 13.47 1.36
N SER A 333 7.14 12.54 2.29
CA SER A 333 7.90 12.52 3.58
C SER A 333 9.19 11.69 3.53
N ALA A 334 10.18 12.04 4.34
CA ALA A 334 11.43 11.30 4.48
C ALA A 334 11.20 9.89 5.02
N GLU A 335 10.20 9.72 5.88
CA GLU A 335 9.74 8.42 6.40
C GLU A 335 9.13 7.58 5.27
N TYR A 336 8.29 8.18 4.43
CA TYR A 336 7.76 7.55 3.21
C TYR A 336 8.87 7.10 2.27
N VAL A 337 9.84 7.96 1.96
CA VAL A 337 10.95 7.60 1.06
C VAL A 337 11.77 6.45 1.65
N LYS A 338 11.97 6.43 2.97
CA LYS A 338 12.67 5.35 3.66
C LYS A 338 11.89 4.04 3.58
N GLU A 339 10.60 4.06 3.87
CA GLU A 339 9.71 2.89 3.77
C GLU A 339 9.67 2.35 2.34
N VAL A 340 9.50 3.23 1.35
CA VAL A 340 9.51 2.87 -0.07
C VAL A 340 10.85 2.25 -0.47
N LYS A 341 11.99 2.76 0.03
CA LYS A 341 13.30 2.16 -0.23
C LYS A 341 13.44 0.75 0.37
N GLU A 342 12.84 0.49 1.54
CA GLU A 342 12.80 -0.88 2.09
C GLU A 342 11.90 -1.80 1.26
N LEU A 343 10.78 -1.30 0.74
CA LEU A 343 9.91 -2.04 -0.17
C LEU A 343 10.59 -2.36 -1.50
N ILE A 344 11.38 -1.43 -2.03
CA ILE A 344 12.22 -1.65 -3.23
C ILE A 344 13.21 -2.80 -2.96
N LYS A 345 13.91 -2.83 -1.82
CA LYS A 345 14.83 -3.93 -1.47
C LYS A 345 14.11 -5.28 -1.38
N LYS A 346 12.91 -5.31 -0.80
CA LYS A 346 12.06 -6.53 -0.79
C LYS A 346 11.73 -6.99 -2.20
N LEU A 347 11.42 -6.06 -3.11
CA LEU A 347 11.14 -6.39 -4.51
C LEU A 347 12.38 -6.81 -5.29
N ASP A 348 13.57 -6.32 -4.93
CA ASP A 348 14.84 -6.84 -5.48
C ASP A 348 15.01 -8.34 -5.15
N GLU A 349 14.66 -8.76 -3.94
CA GLU A 349 14.66 -10.18 -3.55
C GLU A 349 13.66 -11.00 -4.38
N VAL A 350 12.43 -10.49 -4.56
CA VAL A 350 11.42 -11.15 -5.40
C VAL A 350 11.93 -11.33 -6.83
N ILE A 351 12.54 -10.29 -7.41
CA ILE A 351 13.08 -10.33 -8.77
C ILE A 351 14.28 -11.28 -8.86
N GLY A 352 15.11 -11.38 -7.81
CA GLY A 352 16.19 -12.36 -7.74
C GLY A 352 15.67 -13.80 -7.72
N LEU A 353 14.57 -14.06 -7.02
CA LEU A 353 13.92 -15.37 -6.95
C LEU A 353 13.10 -15.70 -8.20
N ALA A 354 12.52 -14.70 -8.85
CA ALA A 354 11.66 -14.85 -10.01
C ALA A 354 11.90 -13.74 -11.06
N PRO A 355 12.98 -13.83 -11.86
CA PRO A 355 13.37 -12.78 -12.80
C PRO A 355 12.39 -12.52 -13.95
N ASN A 356 11.48 -13.46 -14.22
CA ASN A 356 10.47 -13.37 -15.27
C ASN A 356 9.08 -12.97 -14.74
N PHE A 357 8.99 -12.52 -13.48
CA PHE A 357 7.74 -12.09 -12.86
C PHE A 357 7.48 -10.61 -13.15
N ALA A 358 6.67 -10.33 -14.18
CA ALA A 358 6.44 -8.97 -14.69
C ALA A 358 5.83 -8.06 -13.61
N SER A 359 4.89 -8.58 -12.81
CA SER A 359 4.24 -7.84 -11.74
C SER A 359 5.21 -7.30 -10.67
N ALA A 360 6.34 -7.97 -10.42
CA ALA A 360 7.33 -7.46 -9.48
C ALA A 360 8.05 -6.21 -10.02
N TYR A 361 8.41 -6.20 -11.31
CA TYR A 361 8.98 -5.01 -11.96
C TYR A 361 7.95 -3.88 -12.01
N TYR A 362 6.68 -4.17 -12.33
CA TYR A 362 5.62 -3.16 -12.28
C TYR A 362 5.49 -2.53 -10.88
N CYS A 363 5.47 -3.35 -9.82
CA CYS A 363 5.37 -2.86 -8.45
C CYS A 363 6.60 -2.02 -8.06
N ARG A 364 7.81 -2.46 -8.42
CA ARG A 364 9.05 -1.72 -8.15
C ARG A 364 9.13 -0.41 -8.97
N SER A 365 8.65 -0.44 -10.21
CA SER A 365 8.50 0.73 -11.09
C SER A 365 7.59 1.79 -10.45
N PHE A 366 6.47 1.37 -9.86
CA PHE A 366 5.58 2.27 -9.14
C PHE A 366 6.32 2.95 -7.98
N TYR A 367 7.04 2.19 -7.17
CA TYR A 367 7.80 2.75 -6.05
C TYR A 367 8.91 3.70 -6.48
N PHE A 368 9.64 3.37 -7.54
CA PHE A 368 10.60 4.30 -8.13
C PHE A 368 9.92 5.57 -8.65
N TYR A 369 8.73 5.46 -9.26
CA TYR A 369 7.97 6.60 -9.71
C TYR A 369 7.57 7.51 -8.54
N THR A 370 7.09 6.96 -7.42
CA THR A 370 6.63 7.78 -6.30
C THR A 370 7.75 8.54 -5.61
N ILE A 371 8.97 7.99 -5.55
CA ILE A 371 10.16 8.71 -5.05
C ILE A 371 10.89 9.50 -6.15
N ARG A 372 10.25 9.70 -7.31
CA ARG A 372 10.75 10.45 -8.47
C ARG A 372 12.04 9.91 -9.11
N GLU A 373 12.41 8.65 -8.84
CA GLU A 373 13.49 7.94 -9.55
C GLU A 373 13.01 7.45 -10.93
N CYS A 374 12.66 8.41 -11.80
CA CYS A 374 11.94 8.17 -13.06
C CYS A 374 12.69 7.27 -14.05
N ASP A 375 14.03 7.33 -14.09
CA ASP A 375 14.84 6.47 -14.96
C ASP A 375 14.69 4.99 -14.60
N LYS A 376 14.77 4.67 -13.30
CA LYS A 376 14.60 3.30 -12.80
C LYS A 376 13.16 2.85 -12.94
N SER A 377 12.21 3.75 -12.68
CA SER A 377 10.79 3.48 -12.91
C SER A 377 10.51 3.09 -14.35
N LEU A 378 11.02 3.87 -15.32
CA LEU A 378 10.85 3.60 -16.74
C LEU A 378 11.54 2.30 -17.17
N GLN A 379 12.73 2.02 -16.64
CA GLN A 379 13.44 0.76 -16.91
C GLN A 379 12.60 -0.46 -16.47
N ASP A 380 12.08 -0.43 -15.26
CA ASP A 380 11.27 -1.53 -14.72
C ASP A 380 9.91 -1.66 -15.43
N ALA A 381 9.25 -0.54 -15.75
CA ALA A 381 8.02 -0.54 -16.53
C ALA A 381 8.25 -1.18 -17.91
N LYS A 382 9.35 -0.83 -18.59
CA LYS A 382 9.74 -1.46 -19.86
C LYS A 382 9.98 -2.96 -19.70
N LYS A 383 10.64 -3.38 -18.62
CA LYS A 383 10.88 -4.81 -18.36
C LYS A 383 9.58 -5.56 -18.12
N ALA A 384 8.64 -4.99 -17.37
CA ALA A 384 7.31 -5.57 -17.17
C ALA A 384 6.55 -5.71 -18.51
N ILE A 385 6.62 -4.70 -19.39
CA ILE A 385 6.02 -4.74 -20.73
C ILE A 385 6.70 -5.78 -21.64
N GLU A 386 8.01 -5.95 -21.53
CA GLU A 386 8.76 -6.96 -22.30
C GLU A 386 8.31 -8.38 -21.91
N LEU A 387 8.17 -8.64 -20.61
CA LEU A 387 7.74 -9.93 -20.06
C LEU A 387 6.25 -10.19 -20.33
N CYS A 388 5.42 -9.14 -20.29
CA CYS A 388 3.99 -9.20 -20.55
C CYS A 388 3.57 -8.05 -21.47
N PRO A 389 3.52 -8.26 -22.81
CA PRO A 389 3.21 -7.20 -23.77
C PRO A 389 1.83 -6.54 -23.60
N ASP A 390 0.87 -7.25 -23.01
CA ASP A 390 -0.48 -6.78 -22.71
C ASP A 390 -0.60 -6.07 -21.33
N PHE A 391 0.52 -5.80 -20.65
CA PHE A 391 0.55 -5.16 -19.32
C PHE A 391 0.31 -3.65 -19.43
N PHE A 392 -0.96 -3.26 -19.59
CA PHE A 392 -1.36 -1.87 -19.81
C PHE A 392 -1.08 -0.97 -18.60
N GLU A 393 -1.08 -1.48 -17.37
CA GLU A 393 -0.72 -0.72 -16.16
C GLU A 393 0.78 -0.37 -16.13
N ALA A 394 1.64 -1.26 -16.65
CA ALA A 394 3.06 -0.94 -16.85
C ALA A 394 3.25 0.09 -17.97
N CYS A 395 2.43 0.05 -19.03
CA CYS A 395 2.40 1.11 -20.05
C CYS A 395 1.97 2.46 -19.44
N LEU A 396 0.98 2.47 -18.55
CA LEU A 396 0.58 3.68 -17.81
C LEU A 396 1.75 4.26 -17.02
N LEU A 397 2.46 3.43 -16.23
CA LEU A 397 3.62 3.89 -15.45
C LEU A 397 4.75 4.41 -16.33
N ALA A 398 5.07 3.72 -17.43
CA ALA A 398 6.06 4.19 -18.40
C ALA A 398 5.67 5.56 -18.97
N SER A 399 4.39 5.77 -19.30
CA SER A 399 3.88 7.08 -19.74
C SER A 399 4.09 8.17 -18.68
N MET A 400 3.73 7.87 -17.43
CA MET A 400 3.85 8.81 -16.31
C MET A 400 5.31 9.16 -16.01
N ALA A 401 6.22 8.17 -16.01
CA ALA A 401 7.64 8.37 -15.83
C ALA A 401 8.25 9.23 -16.95
N CYS A 402 7.94 8.91 -18.22
CA CYS A 402 8.39 9.73 -19.36
C CYS A 402 7.86 11.18 -19.28
N ARG A 403 6.63 11.39 -18.81
CA ARG A 403 6.07 12.74 -18.62
C ARG A 403 6.86 13.55 -17.60
N LEU A 404 7.21 12.97 -16.44
CA LEU A 404 8.04 13.65 -15.43
C LEU A 404 9.46 13.96 -15.93
N GLN A 405 9.96 13.18 -16.89
CA GLN A 405 11.23 13.42 -17.56
C GLN A 405 11.14 14.46 -18.70
N GLU A 406 9.96 15.06 -18.93
CA GLU A 406 9.66 15.95 -20.06
C GLU A 406 9.79 15.27 -21.44
N GLU A 407 9.80 13.93 -21.50
CA GLU A 407 9.86 13.14 -22.74
C GLU A 407 8.44 12.89 -23.30
N TYR A 408 7.70 13.96 -23.58
CA TYR A 408 6.27 13.88 -23.93
C TYR A 408 5.96 12.98 -25.13
N GLY A 409 6.86 12.90 -26.12
CA GLY A 409 6.70 12.00 -27.28
C GLY A 409 6.59 10.53 -26.85
N LYS A 410 7.46 10.08 -25.95
CA LYS A 410 7.40 8.72 -25.38
C LYS A 410 6.24 8.56 -24.42
N ALA A 411 5.91 9.61 -23.66
CA ALA A 411 4.73 9.60 -22.79
C ALA A 411 3.45 9.33 -23.59
N PHE A 412 3.28 9.97 -24.75
CA PHE A 412 2.17 9.71 -25.68
C PHE A 412 2.20 8.29 -26.25
N GLU A 413 3.37 7.79 -26.65
CA GLU A 413 3.51 6.42 -27.17
C GLU A 413 2.99 5.39 -26.16
N TYR A 414 3.44 5.46 -24.91
CA TYR A 414 3.02 4.54 -23.86
C TYR A 414 1.55 4.73 -23.42
N ALA A 415 1.06 5.97 -23.38
CA ALA A 415 -0.36 6.23 -23.10
C ALA A 415 -1.26 5.65 -24.20
N ASN A 416 -0.89 5.82 -25.47
CA ASN A 416 -1.61 5.23 -26.60
C ASN A 416 -1.60 3.70 -26.52
N LYS A 417 -0.44 3.10 -26.25
CA LYS A 417 -0.34 1.65 -26.05
C LYS A 417 -1.23 1.13 -24.92
N CYS A 418 -1.27 1.85 -23.79
CA CYS A 418 -2.19 1.53 -22.68
C CYS A 418 -3.66 1.54 -23.13
N ILE A 419 -4.08 2.60 -23.84
CA ILE A 419 -5.44 2.74 -24.36
C ILE A 419 -5.76 1.69 -25.43
N GLU A 420 -4.83 1.35 -26.30
CA GLU A 420 -5.00 0.32 -27.34
C GLU A 420 -5.22 -1.07 -26.74
N ILE A 421 -4.43 -1.43 -25.71
CA ILE A 421 -4.57 -2.71 -25.01
C ILE A 421 -5.88 -2.74 -24.21
N LYS A 422 -6.22 -1.64 -23.52
CA LYS A 422 -7.41 -1.56 -22.66
C LYS A 422 -8.17 -0.25 -22.85
N PRO A 423 -9.04 -0.14 -23.87
CA PRO A 423 -9.79 1.09 -24.16
C PRO A 423 -10.77 1.53 -23.07
N ALA A 424 -11.20 0.60 -22.21
CA ALA A 424 -12.09 0.87 -21.07
C ALA A 424 -11.34 1.25 -19.79
N TYR A 425 -10.02 1.44 -19.85
CA TYR A 425 -9.21 1.86 -18.70
C TYR A 425 -8.97 3.36 -18.72
N LEU A 426 -9.72 4.08 -17.90
CA LEU A 426 -9.77 5.55 -17.92
C LEU A 426 -8.42 6.23 -17.67
N TYR A 427 -7.52 5.59 -16.91
CA TYR A 427 -6.24 6.19 -16.52
C TYR A 427 -5.28 6.38 -17.71
N GLY A 428 -5.42 5.58 -18.78
CA GLY A 428 -4.69 5.80 -20.02
C GLY A 428 -5.02 7.16 -20.65
N TYR A 429 -6.31 7.52 -20.68
CA TYR A 429 -6.76 8.84 -21.14
C TYR A 429 -6.32 9.95 -20.19
N ASN A 430 -6.41 9.74 -18.87
CA ASN A 430 -5.96 10.74 -17.90
C ASN A 430 -4.46 11.04 -18.04
N ALA A 431 -3.61 10.02 -18.17
CA ALA A 431 -2.17 10.21 -18.37
C ALA A 431 -1.85 10.97 -19.67
N ARG A 432 -2.61 10.70 -20.74
CA ARG A 432 -2.49 11.42 -22.01
C ARG A 432 -2.98 12.87 -21.90
N ALA A 433 -4.10 13.10 -21.23
CA ALA A 433 -4.65 14.42 -20.96
C ALA A 433 -3.68 15.30 -20.16
N LEU A 434 -3.07 14.74 -19.11
CA LEU A 434 -2.03 15.43 -18.33
C LEU A 434 -0.84 15.80 -19.23
N SER A 435 -0.36 14.89 -20.08
CA SER A 435 0.71 15.21 -21.04
C SER A 435 0.34 16.36 -21.99
N TYR A 436 -0.92 16.42 -22.45
CA TYR A 436 -1.41 17.55 -23.24
C TYR A 436 -1.49 18.86 -22.44
N LEU A 437 -1.83 18.80 -21.15
CA LEU A 437 -1.85 19.96 -20.26
C LEU A 437 -0.46 20.60 -20.12
N TYR A 438 0.58 19.80 -19.89
CA TYR A 438 1.97 20.29 -19.85
C TYR A 438 2.39 20.95 -21.18
N LEU A 439 1.89 20.44 -22.30
CA LEU A 439 2.07 21.04 -23.63
C LEU A 439 1.10 22.19 -23.95
N LYS A 440 0.35 22.66 -22.95
CA LYS A 440 -0.63 23.76 -23.05
C LYS A 440 -1.72 23.52 -24.11
N ASN A 441 -2.04 22.26 -24.40
CA ASN A 441 -3.09 21.86 -25.34
C ASN A 441 -4.37 21.47 -24.61
N LYS A 442 -5.06 22.45 -24.02
CA LYS A 442 -6.29 22.25 -23.24
C LYS A 442 -7.39 21.53 -24.02
N ASN A 443 -7.52 21.79 -25.33
CA ASN A 443 -8.56 21.17 -26.16
C ASN A 443 -8.39 19.65 -26.28
N LYS A 444 -7.16 19.17 -26.52
CA LYS A 444 -6.88 17.73 -26.58
C LYS A 444 -6.99 17.08 -25.20
N ALA A 445 -6.51 17.75 -24.17
CA ALA A 445 -6.66 17.28 -22.80
C ALA A 445 -8.14 17.12 -22.41
N LEU A 446 -8.99 18.10 -22.73
CA LEU A 446 -10.43 18.04 -22.45
C LEU A 446 -11.09 16.85 -23.15
N LYS A 447 -10.75 16.60 -24.41
CA LYS A 447 -11.28 15.44 -25.15
C LYS A 447 -10.96 14.11 -24.47
N ASP A 448 -9.74 13.94 -23.98
CA ASP A 448 -9.33 12.72 -23.27
C ASP A 448 -10.01 12.61 -21.90
N ILE A 449 -10.19 13.71 -21.18
CA ILE A 449 -10.93 13.73 -19.91
C ILE A 449 -12.42 13.44 -20.11
N GLU A 450 -13.02 13.94 -21.18
CA GLU A 450 -14.40 13.59 -21.55
C GLU A 450 -14.55 12.09 -21.83
N GLU A 451 -13.56 11.48 -22.48
CA GLU A 451 -13.54 10.03 -22.70
C GLU A 451 -13.34 9.24 -21.39
N SER A 452 -12.47 9.71 -20.49
CA SER A 452 -12.35 9.14 -19.14
C SER A 452 -13.69 9.19 -18.40
N LEU A 453 -14.39 10.32 -18.43
CA LEU A 453 -15.68 10.51 -17.75
C LEU A 453 -16.84 9.78 -18.44
N ARG A 454 -16.68 9.39 -19.71
CA ARG A 454 -17.62 8.49 -20.39
C ARG A 454 -17.53 7.07 -19.81
N ILE A 455 -16.35 6.66 -19.35
CA ILE A 455 -16.11 5.35 -18.71
C ILE A 455 -16.60 5.38 -17.26
N ASP A 456 -16.21 6.40 -16.49
CA ASP A 456 -16.65 6.63 -15.12
C ASP A 456 -16.95 8.12 -14.89
N ASN A 457 -18.24 8.46 -14.87
CA ASN A 457 -18.70 9.85 -14.77
C ASN A 457 -18.46 10.47 -13.38
N ASN A 458 -18.24 9.66 -12.35
CA ASN A 458 -18.03 10.10 -10.98
C ASN A 458 -16.55 10.04 -10.58
N HIS A 459 -15.64 9.82 -11.53
CA HIS A 459 -14.21 9.77 -11.24
C HIS A 459 -13.70 11.13 -10.75
N ALA A 460 -13.27 11.19 -9.49
CA ALA A 460 -12.90 12.44 -8.81
C ALA A 460 -11.77 13.19 -9.54
N GLU A 461 -10.70 12.47 -9.94
CA GLU A 461 -9.54 13.08 -10.58
C GLU A 461 -9.86 13.61 -11.97
N ALA A 462 -10.59 12.85 -12.81
CA ALA A 462 -10.98 13.34 -14.13
C ALA A 462 -11.94 14.54 -14.03
N ASN A 463 -12.84 14.56 -13.04
CA ASN A 463 -13.69 15.73 -12.79
C ASN A 463 -12.86 16.95 -12.35
N ARG A 464 -11.86 16.77 -11.48
CA ARG A 464 -10.92 17.82 -11.08
C ARG A 464 -10.15 18.38 -12.28
N ILE A 465 -9.56 17.51 -13.12
CA ILE A 465 -8.85 17.92 -14.34
C ILE A 465 -9.80 18.64 -15.32
N LYS A 466 -11.05 18.18 -15.45
CA LYS A 466 -12.06 18.86 -16.28
C LYS A 466 -12.32 20.29 -15.84
N VAL A 467 -12.34 20.55 -14.53
CA VAL A 467 -12.51 21.90 -14.00
C VAL A 467 -11.27 22.76 -14.29
N LEU A 468 -10.06 22.23 -14.07
CA LEU A 468 -8.79 22.89 -14.39
C LEU A 468 -8.65 23.28 -15.88
N LEU A 469 -9.29 22.52 -16.76
CA LEU A 469 -9.29 22.77 -18.20
C LEU A 469 -10.20 23.92 -18.65
N LYS A 470 -11.14 24.35 -17.79
CA LYS A 470 -12.09 25.40 -18.12
C LYS A 470 -11.63 26.75 -17.61
N GLU A 471 -11.86 27.77 -18.42
CA GLU A 471 -11.69 29.15 -17.96
C GLU A 471 -12.76 29.49 -16.91
N PRO A 472 -12.47 30.44 -16.00
CA PRO A 472 -13.49 30.97 -15.11
C PRO A 472 -14.72 31.45 -15.89
N ASP A 473 -15.91 31.12 -15.38
CA ASP A 473 -17.18 31.52 -15.98
C ASP A 473 -17.45 33.01 -15.69
N TRP A 474 -16.77 33.87 -16.44
CA TRP A 474 -16.88 35.32 -16.36
C TRP A 474 -17.68 35.84 -17.55
N ALA A 475 -18.66 36.72 -17.27
CA ALA A 475 -19.46 37.35 -18.32
C ALA A 475 -18.63 38.22 -19.27
N GLU A 476 -17.53 38.79 -18.79
CA GLU A 476 -16.57 39.58 -19.56
C GLU A 476 -15.15 39.21 -19.14
N ILE A 477 -14.26 38.98 -20.12
CA ILE A 477 -12.87 38.60 -19.92
C ILE A 477 -11.97 39.60 -20.64
N TYR A 478 -11.22 40.38 -19.87
CA TYR A 478 -10.14 41.21 -20.38
C TYR A 478 -8.86 40.38 -20.45
N THR A 479 -8.15 40.45 -21.58
CA THR A 479 -6.91 39.70 -21.80
C THR A 479 -5.81 40.63 -22.29
N SER A 480 -4.64 40.52 -21.66
CA SER A 480 -3.42 41.21 -22.07
C SER A 480 -2.26 40.23 -22.00
N GLU A 481 -1.28 40.40 -22.88
CA GLU A 481 -0.17 39.48 -22.97
C GLU A 481 1.18 40.18 -23.13
N THR A 482 2.21 39.52 -22.63
CA THR A 482 3.62 39.85 -22.82
C THR A 482 4.33 38.66 -23.44
N LYS A 483 5.68 38.67 -23.40
CA LYS A 483 6.49 37.55 -23.89
C LYS A 483 6.24 36.29 -23.06
N HIS A 484 6.13 36.41 -21.74
CA HIS A 484 6.06 35.24 -20.84
C HIS A 484 4.67 35.01 -20.22
N TYR A 485 3.79 36.02 -20.21
CA TYR A 485 2.51 35.93 -19.50
C TYR A 485 1.31 36.30 -20.36
N ILE A 486 0.18 35.68 -20.05
CA ILE A 486 -1.16 36.10 -20.44
C ILE A 486 -1.91 36.38 -19.14
N VAL A 487 -2.36 37.62 -18.93
CA VAL A 487 -3.25 37.94 -17.80
C VAL A 487 -4.68 37.93 -18.29
N LYS A 488 -5.58 37.32 -17.52
CA LYS A 488 -7.02 37.32 -17.72
C LYS A 488 -7.73 37.85 -16.48
N THR A 489 -8.72 38.71 -16.65
CA THR A 489 -9.48 39.27 -15.51
C THR A 489 -10.89 39.69 -15.89
N ASN A 490 -11.81 39.68 -14.93
CA ASN A 490 -13.18 40.22 -15.04
C ASN A 490 -13.34 41.63 -14.43
N ILE A 491 -12.25 42.37 -14.25
CA ILE A 491 -12.26 43.67 -13.56
C ILE A 491 -12.30 44.85 -14.54
N SER A 492 -11.24 45.03 -15.33
CA SER A 492 -11.16 46.00 -16.42
C SER A 492 -9.89 45.77 -17.26
N GLN A 493 -9.87 46.31 -18.49
CA GLN A 493 -8.68 46.28 -19.36
C GLN A 493 -7.47 46.94 -18.68
N THR A 494 -7.67 48.06 -17.96
CA THR A 494 -6.60 48.75 -17.23
C THR A 494 -5.96 47.88 -16.15
N VAL A 495 -6.76 47.08 -15.42
CA VAL A 495 -6.23 46.12 -14.45
C VAL A 495 -5.40 45.06 -15.16
N CYS A 496 -5.91 44.52 -16.27
CA CYS A 496 -5.22 43.53 -17.08
C CYS A 496 -3.85 44.03 -17.58
N ASP A 497 -3.81 45.20 -18.19
CA ASP A 497 -2.60 45.82 -18.75
C ASP A 497 -1.55 46.15 -17.68
N ASN A 498 -1.99 46.58 -16.50
CA ASN A 498 -1.08 46.86 -15.39
C ASN A 498 -0.53 45.57 -14.78
N SER A 499 -1.39 44.57 -14.59
CA SER A 499 -0.98 43.27 -14.03
C SER A 499 0.01 42.54 -14.93
N VAL A 500 -0.17 42.57 -16.26
CA VAL A 500 0.77 41.90 -17.18
C VAL A 500 2.15 42.59 -17.19
N LYS A 501 2.18 43.93 -17.10
CA LYS A 501 3.44 44.69 -16.95
C LYS A 501 4.13 44.39 -15.62
N SER A 502 3.37 44.29 -14.53
CA SER A 502 3.91 43.96 -13.20
C SER A 502 4.59 42.59 -13.19
N ILE A 503 3.91 41.53 -13.64
CA ILE A 503 4.47 40.17 -13.62
C ILE A 503 5.64 40.00 -14.59
N GLU A 504 5.61 40.66 -15.75
CA GLU A 504 6.74 40.66 -16.68
C GLU A 504 7.98 41.35 -16.07
N GLY A 505 7.77 42.46 -15.36
CA GLY A 505 8.83 43.12 -14.59
C GLY A 505 9.41 42.22 -13.49
N ALA A 506 8.56 41.46 -12.80
CA ALA A 506 8.98 40.49 -11.80
C ALA A 506 9.81 39.36 -12.41
N TYR A 507 9.38 38.80 -13.54
CA TYR A 507 10.16 37.83 -14.31
C TYR A 507 11.55 38.36 -14.67
N MET A 508 11.65 39.59 -15.16
CA MET A 508 12.95 40.22 -15.44
C MET A 508 13.83 40.28 -14.18
N ALA A 509 13.26 40.58 -13.00
CA ALA A 509 14.00 40.57 -11.74
C ALA A 509 14.47 39.17 -11.34
N TYR A 510 13.63 38.14 -11.49
CA TYR A 510 14.03 36.76 -11.22
C TYR A 510 15.23 36.37 -12.07
N THR A 511 15.21 36.68 -13.37
CA THR A 511 16.28 36.31 -14.31
C THR A 511 17.63 37.00 -14.02
N GLN A 512 17.62 38.17 -13.39
CA GLN A 512 18.86 38.84 -12.95
C GLN A 512 19.55 38.09 -11.81
N VAL A 513 18.76 37.42 -10.96
CA VAL A 513 19.25 36.66 -9.80
C VAL A 513 19.49 35.19 -10.16
N PHE A 514 18.56 34.60 -10.90
CA PHE A 514 18.54 33.19 -11.24
C PHE A 514 18.40 33.07 -12.75
N PRO A 515 19.50 33.13 -13.53
CA PRO A 515 19.42 33.11 -14.99
C PRO A 515 18.67 31.89 -15.54
N PRO A 516 17.85 32.06 -16.59
CA PRO A 516 17.11 30.96 -17.20
C PRO A 516 17.98 30.17 -18.18
N ASP A 517 17.60 28.92 -18.47
CA ASP A 517 18.31 28.06 -19.46
C ASP A 517 17.84 28.28 -20.90
N ASN A 518 17.05 29.33 -21.17
CA ASN A 518 16.40 29.60 -22.47
C ASN A 518 15.47 28.47 -22.94
N LYS A 519 14.86 27.70 -22.04
CA LYS A 519 13.77 26.79 -22.42
C LYS A 519 12.60 27.61 -22.98
N SER A 520 12.08 27.19 -24.14
CA SER A 520 10.85 27.78 -24.70
C SER A 520 9.65 27.27 -23.91
N VAL A 521 9.36 27.91 -22.78
CA VAL A 521 8.15 27.65 -22.02
C VAL A 521 7.04 28.51 -22.62
N GLY A 522 5.91 27.92 -23.01
CA GLY A 522 4.77 28.71 -23.50
C GLY A 522 4.33 29.75 -22.47
N LYS A 523 3.50 30.72 -22.85
CA LYS A 523 3.06 31.77 -21.91
C LYS A 523 2.30 31.20 -20.70
N THR A 524 2.59 31.69 -19.52
CA THR A 524 1.88 31.36 -18.28
C THR A 524 0.59 32.18 -18.19
N VAL A 525 -0.53 31.55 -17.87
CA VAL A 525 -1.80 32.27 -17.67
C VAL A 525 -1.93 32.68 -16.21
N VAL A 526 -2.29 33.95 -15.99
CA VAL A 526 -2.57 34.53 -14.67
C VAL A 526 -4.03 34.98 -14.64
N TYR A 527 -4.84 34.42 -13.75
CA TYR A 527 -6.21 34.85 -13.53
C TYR A 527 -6.28 35.78 -12.33
N VAL A 528 -6.79 36.99 -12.57
CA VAL A 528 -7.03 38.00 -11.53
C VAL A 528 -8.53 38.11 -11.30
N PHE A 529 -8.99 37.54 -10.19
CA PHE A 529 -10.39 37.49 -9.79
C PHE A 529 -10.82 38.80 -9.11
N LYS A 530 -11.95 39.35 -9.53
CA LYS A 530 -12.53 40.59 -8.96
C LYS A 530 -12.82 40.50 -7.47
N THR A 531 -13.16 39.31 -6.98
CA THR A 531 -13.51 39.11 -5.57
C THR A 531 -12.79 37.92 -4.98
N LYS A 532 -12.55 37.98 -3.66
CA LYS A 532 -12.02 36.87 -2.89
C LYS A 532 -12.91 35.62 -2.98
N GLN A 533 -14.22 35.81 -3.01
CA GLN A 533 -15.19 34.73 -3.10
C GLN A 533 -15.09 33.97 -4.43
N GLU A 534 -14.92 34.67 -5.56
CA GLU A 534 -14.71 34.02 -6.86
C GLU A 534 -13.41 33.22 -6.89
N PHE A 535 -12.32 33.77 -6.35
CA PHE A 535 -11.04 33.06 -6.20
C PHE A 535 -11.20 31.78 -5.37
N VAL A 536 -11.83 31.87 -4.20
CA VAL A 536 -12.07 30.70 -3.32
C VAL A 536 -12.96 29.69 -4.02
N SER A 537 -14.05 30.12 -4.67
CA SER A 537 -14.97 29.23 -5.39
C SER A 537 -14.26 28.47 -6.52
N HIS A 538 -13.41 29.16 -7.29
CA HIS A 538 -12.62 28.54 -8.35
C HIS A 538 -11.60 27.56 -7.76
N GLY A 539 -10.84 27.98 -6.75
CA GLY A 539 -9.87 27.12 -6.06
C GLY A 539 -10.50 25.84 -5.47
N THR A 540 -11.65 25.95 -4.82
CA THR A 540 -12.38 24.79 -4.28
C THR A 540 -12.86 23.87 -5.40
N SER A 541 -13.31 24.42 -6.54
CA SER A 541 -13.74 23.61 -7.68
C SER A 541 -12.60 22.79 -8.30
N VAL A 542 -11.35 23.21 -8.11
CA VAL A 542 -10.15 22.47 -8.55
C VAL A 542 -9.53 21.58 -7.46
N GLY A 543 -10.27 21.33 -6.36
CA GLY A 543 -9.93 20.36 -5.33
C GLY A 543 -9.06 20.89 -4.18
N ILE A 544 -8.94 22.22 -4.04
CA ILE A 544 -8.11 22.83 -2.99
C ILE A 544 -8.98 23.16 -1.78
N ASP A 545 -8.42 22.96 -0.59
CA ASP A 545 -9.08 23.25 0.68
C ASP A 545 -9.56 24.70 0.76
N LYS A 546 -10.84 24.84 1.12
CA LYS A 546 -11.52 26.14 1.17
C LYS A 546 -10.97 27.03 2.28
N GLU A 547 -10.73 26.47 3.47
CA GLU A 547 -10.25 27.26 4.62
C GLU A 547 -8.85 27.82 4.38
N TRP A 548 -8.01 27.07 3.68
CA TRP A 548 -6.70 27.53 3.25
C TRP A 548 -6.80 28.62 2.19
N LEU A 549 -7.64 28.45 1.17
CA LEU A 549 -7.87 29.47 0.15
C LEU A 549 -8.39 30.78 0.75
N GLU A 550 -9.19 30.74 1.81
CA GLU A 550 -9.67 31.95 2.49
C GLU A 550 -8.54 32.77 3.13
N LYS A 551 -7.41 32.14 3.48
CA LYS A 551 -6.27 32.77 4.19
C LYS A 551 -5.19 33.36 3.27
N ILE A 552 -5.08 32.90 2.03
CA ILE A 552 -3.99 33.30 1.11
C ILE A 552 -4.40 34.42 0.14
N GLY A 553 -3.47 35.15 -0.47
CA GLY A 553 -3.79 36.18 -1.48
C GLY A 553 -3.80 35.67 -2.92
N GLY A 554 -3.02 34.63 -3.18
CA GLY A 554 -2.79 34.04 -4.48
C GLY A 554 -2.39 32.58 -4.34
N LEU A 555 -2.29 31.91 -5.49
CA LEU A 555 -1.95 30.50 -5.60
C LEU A 555 -1.32 30.25 -6.97
N TYR A 556 -0.14 29.67 -6.97
CA TYR A 556 0.40 28.96 -8.11
C TYR A 556 -0.04 27.50 -8.13
N ASN A 557 -0.60 27.04 -9.26
CA ASN A 557 -1.03 25.65 -9.45
C ASN A 557 -0.02 24.89 -10.33
N HIS A 558 0.64 23.89 -9.74
CA HIS A 558 1.69 23.10 -10.39
C HIS A 558 1.22 22.24 -11.57
N GLU A 559 -0.04 21.79 -11.59
CA GLU A 559 -0.56 20.91 -12.64
C GLU A 559 -0.86 21.68 -13.94
N THR A 560 -1.43 22.87 -13.80
CA THR A 560 -1.75 23.75 -14.93
C THR A 560 -0.63 24.71 -15.27
N LYS A 561 0.34 24.89 -14.35
CA LYS A 561 1.38 25.91 -14.39
C LYS A 561 0.74 27.31 -14.54
N GLU A 562 -0.41 27.55 -13.90
CA GLU A 562 -1.17 28.79 -13.90
C GLU A 562 -1.13 29.48 -12.54
N ILE A 563 -1.36 30.80 -12.53
CA ILE A 563 -1.40 31.61 -11.31
C ILE A 563 -2.82 32.15 -11.11
N TYR A 564 -3.37 32.00 -9.91
CA TYR A 564 -4.68 32.51 -9.51
C TYR A 564 -4.51 33.55 -8.41
N ILE A 565 -5.06 34.76 -8.56
CA ILE A 565 -4.95 35.83 -7.55
C ILE A 565 -6.29 36.50 -7.32
N ALA A 566 -6.65 36.72 -6.06
CA ALA A 566 -7.77 37.59 -5.71
C ALA A 566 -7.31 39.05 -5.71
N ASP A 567 -8.02 39.96 -6.41
CA ASP A 567 -7.67 41.39 -6.39
C ASP A 567 -8.02 42.00 -5.01
N PRO A 568 -7.03 42.43 -4.20
CA PRO A 568 -7.29 43.12 -2.95
C PRO A 568 -7.74 44.58 -3.16
N LYS A 569 -7.94 45.03 -4.42
CA LYS A 569 -8.21 46.41 -4.87
C LYS A 569 -7.06 47.40 -4.63
N GLN A 570 -6.18 47.11 -3.66
CA GLN A 570 -5.02 47.90 -3.31
C GLN A 570 -3.76 47.32 -3.96
N ARG A 571 -3.10 48.09 -4.84
CA ARG A 571 -1.92 47.61 -5.58
C ARG A 571 -0.70 47.33 -4.70
N GLU A 572 -0.61 48.00 -3.57
CA GLU A 572 0.43 47.79 -2.56
C GLU A 572 0.39 46.37 -1.96
N LEU A 573 -0.80 45.73 -1.96
CA LEU A 573 -0.99 44.35 -1.51
C LEU A 573 -0.99 43.36 -2.68
N PHE A 574 -1.49 43.77 -3.84
CA PHE A 574 -1.60 42.90 -5.02
C PHE A 574 -0.24 42.50 -5.61
N ASN A 575 0.63 43.48 -5.88
CA ASN A 575 1.90 43.23 -6.59
C ASN A 575 2.82 42.29 -5.80
N PRO A 576 3.01 42.44 -4.48
CA PRO A 576 3.81 41.50 -3.69
C PRO A 576 3.35 40.05 -3.80
N VAL A 577 2.04 39.80 -3.70
CA VAL A 577 1.45 38.46 -3.87
C VAL A 577 1.72 37.94 -5.28
N LEU A 578 1.50 38.77 -6.30
CA LEU A 578 1.78 38.40 -7.70
C LEU A 578 3.26 38.05 -7.92
N TYR A 579 4.19 38.73 -7.25
CA TYR A 579 5.62 38.46 -7.37
C TYR A 579 6.05 37.21 -6.59
N HIS A 580 5.36 36.87 -5.52
CA HIS A 580 5.61 35.65 -4.76
C HIS A 580 5.17 34.42 -5.56
N GLU A 581 3.90 34.39 -6.00
CA GLU A 581 3.38 33.30 -6.85
C GLU A 581 4.12 33.21 -8.20
N GLY A 582 4.50 34.37 -8.74
CA GLY A 582 5.33 34.46 -9.95
C GLY A 582 6.68 33.79 -9.80
N PHE A 583 7.29 33.83 -8.62
CA PHE A 583 8.57 33.16 -8.37
C PHE A 583 8.42 31.65 -8.28
N HIS A 584 7.39 31.14 -7.59
CA HIS A 584 7.08 29.70 -7.57
C HIS A 584 6.89 29.16 -8.98
N GLN A 585 6.14 29.89 -9.80
CA GLN A 585 5.96 29.54 -11.20
C GLN A 585 7.27 29.60 -11.99
N TYR A 586 8.09 30.63 -11.76
CA TYR A 586 9.36 30.81 -12.45
C TYR A 586 10.29 29.62 -12.19
N ILE A 587 10.51 29.28 -10.92
CA ILE A 587 11.43 28.19 -10.56
C ILE A 587 10.91 26.83 -11.05
N ASP A 588 9.60 26.59 -10.97
CA ASP A 588 8.95 25.36 -11.43
C ASP A 588 8.96 25.17 -12.95
N ASN A 589 9.25 26.24 -13.72
CA ASN A 589 9.48 26.15 -15.16
C ASN A 589 10.97 25.98 -15.52
N GLU A 590 11.87 26.39 -14.63
CA GLU A 590 13.33 26.28 -14.83
C GLU A 590 13.89 24.94 -14.37
N VAL A 591 13.19 24.25 -13.48
CA VAL A 591 13.55 22.94 -12.94
C VAL A 591 12.71 21.86 -13.61
N LYS A 592 13.30 20.67 -13.85
CA LYS A 592 12.55 19.54 -14.43
C LYS A 592 11.48 19.06 -13.46
N ASP A 593 10.32 18.64 -13.97
CA ASP A 593 9.23 18.10 -13.13
C ASP A 593 9.64 16.85 -12.31
N SER A 594 10.66 16.10 -12.75
CA SER A 594 11.23 14.97 -11.99
C SER A 594 12.05 15.40 -10.76
N VAL A 595 12.41 16.67 -10.64
CA VAL A 595 13.28 17.18 -9.58
C VAL A 595 12.43 17.89 -8.53
N SER A 596 12.64 17.53 -7.26
CA SER A 596 11.98 18.22 -6.14
C SER A 596 12.74 19.51 -5.81
N ILE A 597 12.01 20.62 -5.70
CA ILE A 597 12.56 21.93 -5.34
C ILE A 597 12.55 22.04 -3.81
N PRO A 598 13.68 22.33 -3.14
CA PRO A 598 13.71 22.47 -1.69
C PRO A 598 12.76 23.58 -1.21
N THR A 599 11.83 23.25 -0.30
CA THR A 599 10.78 24.19 0.14
C THR A 599 11.36 25.45 0.77
N TRP A 600 12.39 25.32 1.60
CA TRP A 600 13.05 26.48 2.21
C TRP A 600 13.60 27.46 1.16
N PHE A 601 14.13 26.93 0.05
CA PHE A 601 14.72 27.74 -1.02
C PHE A 601 13.62 28.42 -1.82
N ASN A 602 12.58 27.67 -2.18
CA ASN A 602 11.44 28.15 -2.96
C ASN A 602 10.70 29.27 -2.20
N GLU A 603 10.29 29.01 -0.96
CA GLU A 603 9.56 29.94 -0.10
C GLU A 603 10.42 31.14 0.34
N GLY A 604 11.70 30.87 0.65
CA GLY A 604 12.69 31.90 1.00
C GLY A 604 12.89 32.92 -0.11
N CYS A 605 13.12 32.44 -1.33
CA CYS A 605 13.35 33.30 -2.48
C CYS A 605 12.06 33.98 -2.98
N ALA A 606 10.90 33.30 -2.95
CA ALA A 606 9.61 33.92 -3.26
C ALA A 606 9.34 35.11 -2.34
N GLN A 607 9.61 34.96 -1.04
CA GLN A 607 9.46 36.03 -0.07
C GLN A 607 10.47 37.17 -0.24
N TRP A 608 11.67 36.88 -0.74
CA TRP A 608 12.62 37.93 -1.10
C TRP A 608 12.07 38.84 -2.21
N PHE A 609 11.44 38.26 -3.22
CA PHE A 609 10.85 39.03 -4.31
C PHE A 609 9.53 39.72 -3.95
N TYR A 610 8.82 39.25 -2.93
CA TYR A 610 7.60 39.88 -2.40
C TYR A 610 7.77 41.38 -2.13
N GLY A 611 8.89 41.80 -1.52
CA GLY A 611 9.19 43.20 -1.17
C GLY A 611 9.66 44.08 -2.34
N SER A 612 9.62 43.58 -3.57
CA SER A 612 10.11 44.27 -4.76
C SER A 612 9.13 45.34 -5.26
N SER A 613 9.63 46.39 -5.92
CA SER A 613 8.79 47.40 -6.58
C SER A 613 9.13 47.54 -8.06
N ALA A 614 8.12 47.64 -8.94
CA ALA A 614 8.32 47.74 -10.39
C ALA A 614 8.13 49.20 -10.87
N ASN A 615 9.04 49.68 -11.73
CA ASN A 615 8.94 50.94 -12.46
C ASN A 615 9.44 50.74 -13.90
N ASN A 616 8.58 51.05 -14.89
CA ASN A 616 8.90 51.10 -16.32
C ASN A 616 9.86 49.98 -16.80
N ASN A 617 9.42 48.72 -16.65
CA ASN A 617 10.15 47.50 -17.05
C ASN A 617 11.43 47.17 -16.26
N THR A 618 11.60 47.78 -15.08
CA THR A 618 12.68 47.46 -14.15
C THR A 618 12.15 47.42 -12.73
N ILE A 619 12.50 46.39 -11.96
CA ILE A 619 12.29 46.42 -10.52
C ILE A 619 13.32 47.35 -9.89
N ILE A 620 12.86 48.44 -9.26
CA ILE A 620 13.70 49.44 -8.60
C ILE A 620 13.52 49.27 -7.10
N GLY A 621 14.57 48.80 -6.43
CA GLY A 621 14.62 48.76 -4.98
C GLY A 621 13.77 47.64 -4.37
N TYR A 622 14.44 46.84 -3.55
CA TYR A 622 13.81 46.10 -2.48
C TYR A 622 13.40 47.16 -1.44
N LYS A 623 12.11 47.46 -1.28
CA LYS A 623 11.67 48.42 -0.26
C LYS A 623 12.25 47.97 1.08
N LYS A 624 12.55 48.88 2.02
CA LYS A 624 12.90 48.48 3.39
C LYS A 624 11.74 47.60 3.89
N ILE A 625 11.99 46.30 3.92
CA ILE A 625 11.12 45.19 4.38
C ILE A 625 10.96 45.35 5.89
N ARG A 626 10.42 46.48 6.34
CA ARG A 626 10.32 46.78 7.76
C ARG A 626 9.24 45.90 8.37
N VAL A 627 8.13 45.72 7.65
CA VAL A 627 7.00 44.88 8.09
C VAL A 627 7.41 43.42 8.19
N GLU A 628 8.16 42.88 7.24
CA GLU A 628 8.57 41.47 7.31
C GLU A 628 9.81 41.26 8.19
N ILE A 629 10.66 42.28 8.40
CA ILE A 629 11.64 42.25 9.51
C ILE A 629 10.90 42.25 10.86
N ASP A 630 9.85 43.06 11.02
CA ASP A 630 9.04 43.07 12.25
C ASP A 630 8.36 41.69 12.46
N ILE A 631 7.82 41.06 11.40
CA ILE A 631 7.29 39.68 11.45
C ILE A 631 8.39 38.66 11.77
N LEU A 632 9.58 38.80 11.21
CA LEU A 632 10.72 37.94 11.52
C LEU A 632 11.11 38.09 12.99
N ASN A 633 11.17 39.33 13.51
CA ASN A 633 11.54 39.64 14.88
C ASN A 633 10.55 39.12 15.91
N GLU A 634 9.25 39.31 15.66
CA GLU A 634 8.17 38.76 16.50
C GLU A 634 8.24 37.23 16.58
N ARG A 635 8.67 36.58 15.49
CA ARG A 635 8.74 35.13 15.39
C ARG A 635 10.04 34.57 15.97
N PHE A 636 11.19 35.19 15.73
CA PHE A 636 12.49 34.62 16.14
C PHE A 636 12.77 34.66 17.64
N GLY A 637 12.17 35.60 18.39
CA GLY A 637 12.32 35.65 19.84
C GLY A 637 11.74 34.43 20.58
N GLU A 638 10.83 33.70 19.94
CA GLU A 638 10.08 32.57 20.52
C GLU A 638 10.37 31.22 19.82
N ILE A 639 11.24 31.21 18.79
CA ILE A 639 11.45 30.05 17.91
C ILE A 639 12.85 29.44 18.11
N GLU A 640 12.88 28.13 18.36
CA GLU A 640 14.13 27.36 18.40
C GLU A 640 14.68 27.14 16.98
N LEU A 641 15.81 27.79 16.66
CA LEU A 641 16.49 27.67 15.37
C LEU A 641 17.12 26.29 15.19
N LYS A 642 16.79 25.63 14.09
CA LYS A 642 17.43 24.36 13.69
C LYS A 642 18.82 24.66 13.12
N PRO A 643 19.82 23.78 13.32
CA PRO A 643 21.07 23.88 12.58
C PRO A 643 20.80 23.93 11.07
N LEU A 644 21.47 24.83 10.35
CA LEU A 644 21.22 25.06 8.92
C LEU A 644 21.40 23.80 8.08
N LYS A 645 22.37 22.96 8.43
CA LYS A 645 22.58 21.67 7.76
C LYS A 645 21.35 20.78 7.86
N THR A 646 20.74 20.68 9.04
CA THR A 646 19.50 19.90 9.23
C THR A 646 18.34 20.57 8.51
N PHE A 647 18.24 21.90 8.59
CA PHE A 647 17.18 22.67 7.97
C PHE A 647 17.16 22.55 6.44
N PHE A 648 18.31 22.52 5.77
CA PHE A 648 18.38 22.37 4.31
C PHE A 648 18.00 20.98 3.82
N MET A 649 17.95 20.00 4.71
CA MET A 649 17.56 18.62 4.40
C MET A 649 16.08 18.35 4.66
N LEU A 650 15.33 19.33 5.18
CA LEU A 650 13.89 19.17 5.41
C LEU A 650 13.18 18.94 4.08
N ASP A 651 12.39 17.88 4.02
CA ASP A 651 11.42 17.71 2.95
C ASP A 651 10.24 18.70 3.11
N GLN A 652 9.33 18.69 2.13
CA GLN A 652 8.19 19.60 2.11
C GLN A 652 7.24 19.40 3.30
N MET A 653 7.00 18.17 3.72
CA MET A 653 6.10 17.87 4.83
C MET A 653 6.72 18.28 6.18
N GLU A 654 7.99 17.94 6.40
CA GLU A 654 8.75 18.34 7.58
C GLU A 654 8.84 19.86 7.70
N PHE A 655 9.07 20.55 6.58
CA PHE A 655 9.00 21.99 6.52
C PHE A 655 7.62 22.50 6.96
N TYR A 656 6.55 21.86 6.51
CA TYR A 656 5.18 22.27 6.85
C TYR A 656 4.64 21.77 8.20
N LYS A 657 5.36 20.91 8.95
CA LYS A 657 4.95 20.50 10.31
C LYS A 657 5.05 21.66 11.31
N ASP A 658 6.09 22.48 11.18
CA ASP A 658 6.34 23.66 12.01
C ASP A 658 6.40 24.91 11.12
N ARG A 659 5.28 25.17 10.42
CA ARG A 659 5.21 26.22 9.38
C ARG A 659 5.80 27.55 9.87
N PRO A 660 5.35 28.14 11.00
CA PRO A 660 5.76 29.50 11.34
C PRO A 660 7.28 29.66 11.52
N ALA A 661 7.92 28.69 12.18
CA ALA A 661 9.36 28.68 12.43
C ALA A 661 10.18 28.42 11.17
N ASN A 662 9.79 27.41 10.40
CA ASN A 662 10.54 27.04 9.21
C ASN A 662 10.44 28.11 8.11
N TYR A 663 9.28 28.76 7.96
CA TYR A 663 9.14 29.94 7.09
C TYR A 663 10.03 31.09 7.55
N ALA A 664 9.99 31.44 8.84
CA ALA A 664 10.84 32.51 9.38
C ALA A 664 12.32 32.21 9.09
N GLN A 665 12.78 31.00 9.41
CA GLN A 665 14.17 30.55 9.19
C GLN A 665 14.57 30.57 7.70
N ALA A 666 13.69 30.13 6.79
CA ALA A 666 13.93 30.22 5.35
C ALA A 666 14.10 31.66 4.88
N TRP A 667 13.17 32.54 5.28
CA TRP A 667 13.21 33.96 4.93
C TRP A 667 14.48 34.61 5.47
N SER A 668 14.81 34.42 6.74
CA SER A 668 15.99 35.06 7.34
C SER A 668 17.30 34.61 6.70
N PHE A 669 17.42 33.34 6.32
CA PHE A 669 18.60 32.83 5.64
C PHE A 669 18.77 33.46 4.25
N VAL A 670 17.71 33.52 3.45
CA VAL A 670 17.77 34.16 2.12
C VAL A 670 18.08 35.65 2.25
N TYR A 671 17.47 36.34 3.21
CA TYR A 671 17.76 37.74 3.50
C TYR A 671 19.21 37.97 3.92
N PHE A 672 19.73 37.13 4.81
CA PHE A 672 21.13 37.15 5.21
C PHE A 672 22.04 37.03 4.00
N CYS A 673 21.77 36.09 3.09
CA CYS A 673 22.60 35.92 1.89
C CYS A 673 22.66 37.18 1.02
N PHE A 674 21.54 37.86 0.81
CA PHE A 674 21.49 39.07 -0.03
C PHE A 674 21.92 40.36 0.68
N ARG A 675 21.77 40.45 2.02
CA ARG A 675 21.96 41.72 2.76
C ARG A 675 23.25 41.75 3.56
N TYR A 676 23.68 40.63 4.12
CA TYR A 676 24.81 40.61 5.04
C TYR A 676 26.10 41.01 4.33
N LYS A 677 26.79 42.02 4.90
CA LYS A 677 28.02 42.60 4.35
C LYS A 677 27.92 42.87 2.83
N ASN A 678 26.84 43.52 2.40
CA ASN A 678 26.55 43.84 1.00
C ASN A 678 26.48 42.61 0.07
N GLY A 679 25.75 41.57 0.49
CA GLY A 679 25.50 40.39 -0.34
C GLY A 679 26.66 39.40 -0.40
N ARG A 680 27.48 39.32 0.67
CA ARG A 680 28.67 38.44 0.72
C ARG A 680 28.38 36.98 0.34
N TYR A 681 27.18 36.50 0.63
CA TYR A 681 26.78 35.10 0.42
C TYR A 681 25.74 34.93 -0.71
N GLU A 682 25.46 35.97 -1.49
CA GLU A 682 24.49 35.91 -2.60
C GLU A 682 24.85 34.83 -3.61
N SER A 683 26.14 34.68 -3.94
CA SER A 683 26.63 33.70 -4.91
C SER A 683 26.31 32.26 -4.50
N LEU A 684 26.19 31.97 -3.20
CA LEU A 684 25.84 30.63 -2.70
C LEU A 684 24.41 30.25 -3.08
N LEU A 685 23.45 31.18 -3.00
CA LEU A 685 22.08 30.91 -3.45
C LEU A 685 22.02 30.64 -4.96
N ARG A 686 22.82 31.39 -5.74
CA ARG A 686 22.92 31.21 -7.20
C ARG A 686 23.56 29.87 -7.56
N ASP A 687 24.58 29.45 -6.82
CA ASP A 687 25.23 28.16 -7.01
C ASP A 687 24.31 27.01 -6.57
N TYR A 688 23.56 27.17 -5.48
CA TYR A 688 22.54 26.20 -5.04
C TYR A 688 21.42 26.04 -6.06
N TYR A 689 20.93 27.13 -6.64
CA TYR A 689 20.00 27.10 -7.77
C TYR A 689 20.54 26.26 -8.94
N LYS A 690 21.82 26.41 -9.32
CA LYS A 690 22.42 25.59 -10.39
C LYS A 690 22.43 24.11 -10.05
N GLU A 691 22.66 23.74 -8.79
CA GLU A 691 22.59 22.34 -8.35
C GLU A 691 21.17 21.78 -8.40
N ILE A 692 20.17 22.56 -7.98
CA ILE A 692 18.75 22.17 -8.11
C ILE A 692 18.43 21.90 -9.59
N LYS A 693 18.82 22.78 -10.52
CA LYS A 693 18.58 22.58 -11.96
C LYS A 693 19.23 21.34 -12.54
N LYS A 694 20.39 20.94 -12.02
CA LYS A 694 21.07 19.70 -12.42
C LYS A 694 20.33 18.45 -11.95
N GLY A 695 19.39 18.59 -11.02
CA GLY A 695 18.71 17.49 -10.36
C GLY A 695 19.55 16.85 -9.25
N SER A 696 20.52 17.57 -8.70
CA SER A 696 21.27 17.12 -7.53
C SER A 696 20.32 16.87 -6.36
N SER A 697 20.54 15.80 -5.60
CA SER A 697 19.81 15.57 -4.34
C SER A 697 20.08 16.69 -3.34
N LEU A 698 19.25 16.83 -2.29
CA LEU A 698 19.44 17.84 -1.23
C LEU A 698 20.86 17.81 -0.65
N GLN A 699 21.38 16.59 -0.41
CA GLN A 699 22.72 16.37 0.14
C GLN A 699 23.81 16.75 -0.86
N GLU A 700 23.70 16.31 -2.12
CA GLU A 700 24.68 16.66 -3.16
C GLU A 700 24.71 18.17 -3.43
N ALA A 701 23.53 18.80 -3.53
CA ALA A 701 23.42 20.25 -3.70
C ALA A 701 24.05 21.01 -2.52
N PHE A 702 23.85 20.51 -1.29
CA PHE A 702 24.49 21.07 -0.10
C PHE A 702 26.01 20.94 -0.18
N ASP A 703 26.52 19.74 -0.41
CA ASP A 703 27.96 19.45 -0.40
C ASP A 703 28.69 20.20 -1.52
N ASN A 704 28.08 20.29 -2.71
CA ASN A 704 28.64 20.98 -3.87
C ASN A 704 28.74 22.50 -3.69
N VAL A 705 27.95 23.09 -2.79
CA VAL A 705 27.86 24.56 -2.60
C VAL A 705 28.43 24.99 -1.27
N PHE A 706 27.92 24.42 -0.18
CA PHE A 706 28.27 24.77 1.19
C PHE A 706 29.42 23.92 1.73
N GLY A 707 29.70 22.76 1.12
CA GLY A 707 30.87 21.91 1.42
C GLY A 707 32.13 22.28 0.66
N ARG A 708 32.12 23.32 -0.18
CA ARG A 708 33.32 23.76 -0.92
C ARG A 708 34.40 24.25 0.04
N LYS A 709 35.67 24.00 -0.32
CA LYS A 709 36.84 24.36 0.52
C LYS A 709 36.97 25.86 0.80
N ASP A 710 36.48 26.71 -0.10
CA ASP A 710 36.48 28.17 0.02
C ASP A 710 35.31 28.70 0.87
N VAL A 711 34.35 27.85 1.24
CA VAL A 711 33.21 28.20 2.09
C VAL A 711 33.45 27.67 3.51
N ASN A 712 33.58 28.58 4.47
CA ASN A 712 33.60 28.20 5.89
C ASN A 712 32.17 28.21 6.43
N PHE A 713 31.50 27.06 6.33
CA PHE A 713 30.09 26.91 6.71
C PHE A 713 29.83 27.24 8.18
N ASP A 714 30.67 26.76 9.11
CA ASP A 714 30.51 27.01 10.54
C ASP A 714 30.60 28.51 10.88
N VAL A 715 31.46 29.25 10.19
CA VAL A 715 31.55 30.71 10.33
C VAL A 715 30.31 31.39 9.74
N MET A 716 29.86 30.95 8.56
CA MET A 716 28.65 31.49 7.94
C MET A 716 27.41 31.28 8.81
N GLU A 717 27.23 30.08 9.38
CA GLU A 717 26.10 29.78 10.25
C GLU A 717 26.12 30.63 11.54
N LYS A 718 27.30 30.86 12.12
CA LYS A 718 27.45 31.79 13.26
C LYS A 718 27.15 33.24 12.87
N GLU A 719 27.62 33.69 11.71
CA GLU A 719 27.33 35.03 11.20
C GLU A 719 25.83 35.19 10.89
N TRP A 720 25.19 34.17 10.34
CA TRP A 720 23.73 34.15 10.10
C TRP A 720 22.97 34.23 11.41
N LYS A 721 23.30 33.38 12.38
CA LYS A 721 22.63 33.38 13.68
C LYS A 721 22.75 34.75 14.38
N ALA A 722 23.94 35.32 14.41
CA ALA A 722 24.15 36.66 14.98
C ALA A 722 23.44 37.77 14.19
N TYR A 723 23.33 37.63 12.86
CA TYR A 723 22.56 38.54 12.03
C TYR A 723 21.07 38.49 12.40
N VAL A 724 20.51 37.29 12.55
CA VAL A 724 19.10 37.09 12.89
C VAL A 724 18.78 37.53 14.32
N GLU A 725 19.64 37.22 15.30
CA GLU A 725 19.48 37.67 16.70
C GLU A 725 19.58 39.20 16.86
N GLY A 726 20.19 39.88 15.88
CA GLY A 726 20.33 41.34 15.86
C GLY A 726 19.30 42.07 15.00
N LEU A 727 18.40 41.34 14.31
CA LEU A 727 17.23 41.92 13.65
C LEU A 727 16.19 42.28 14.72
#